data_AF-A0AA37GW36-F1
#
_entry.id   AF-A0AA37GW36-F1
#
_cell.length_a   1.000
_cell.length_b   1.000
_cell.length_c   1.000
_cell.angle_alpha   90.00
_cell.angle_beta   90.00
_cell.angle_gamma   90.00
#
_symmetry.space_group_name_H-M   'P 1'
#
loop_
_entity.id
_entity.type
_entity.pdbx_description
1 polymer ?
#
loop_
_entity_poly.entity_id
_entity_poly.type
_entity_poly.pdbx_seq_one_letter_code
_entity_poly.pdbx_strand_id
1 'polypeptide(L)'
;MLSGNENMSEKSLLYVVYHMFLTPHLPQAEDFSGDKETALLQCTLDALLEFGTIDDDLSKVAKSATAMMRAMLRVHNNLSETIAVDDGELVRMLGRLQETGDAIPLHIREQNAGVLITKAEDALHVESFELSPTNKSVITTKGRLRRSFPGRAVSISLNTAREPGFYNTLAVTLAKMSAQPAPDTLPKEKKAGQPQDENRDTAHPKMVTELLDAFLQAVGRPLDGIRIWKNTREEVLWKNARLPWRRSPAWMLIRNLGLRFDAYKTFMAFLMAEVLERCISFEFRSDIIYSIVAKLSRRLNKLGSSVENGASKLISERMCRANKFLLDRWTLIQKQDSPDWTLKLSRLESLDFSKDTAMQLSDVDLFLASIESRKNMPDNHQFNPSWTLIQYDSETLPELTDSSDREHLLLNLAAFESWVENNLQTWMKSQLVLNHTNTCAQLRHLIERYHGACSSLYDGNPESVSIMLLTILELWIACDRAAVHVHPLLRDYEPGIPRDLLQNLLLPFKKQMCRLSNAETYLVNRSAKAISGSLSFGIYTSFGASDCFAVRFFNQSPRHETLFNEIQAKASSDREAKRREFATKQAEYNSLMQQFSNGQCEYEDVFDYKTGLSTYHKEPCERCSYRDNAKNIRIHVHEWPLPKSNLEAKSVVFELALPETFGQWREASMFVLLDVLKLEHGIQIRPPSHYALEEYDALSNFFLRNVVPQRIGLLSGTKPNVVTHRNPVDVGTAVETQICLNNGLHFSYYDDKRSCFVKDLRTTDTIPEMCT
;
A
#
# COMPACT_ATOMS: atom_id res chain seq x y z
N MET A 1 41.12 35.40 -9.96
CA MET A 1 41.14 34.28 -9.00
C MET A 1 39.89 33.44 -9.23
N LEU A 2 40.11 32.35 -9.97
CA LEU A 2 39.34 31.11 -10.12
C LEU A 2 37.80 31.18 -10.03
N SER A 3 37.20 31.57 -11.15
CA SER A 3 35.82 31.27 -11.55
C SER A 3 35.71 29.83 -12.04
N GLY A 4 34.88 29.01 -11.38
CA GLY A 4 34.60 27.63 -11.81
C GLY A 4 33.95 26.74 -10.75
N ASN A 5 33.05 27.28 -9.92
CA ASN A 5 32.15 26.44 -9.11
C ASN A 5 30.98 26.00 -10.00
N GLU A 6 31.00 24.76 -10.48
CA GLU A 6 29.74 24.08 -10.77
C GLU A 6 29.01 23.92 -9.42
N ASN A 7 28.07 24.83 -9.16
CA ASN A 7 27.33 24.90 -7.90
C ASN A 7 26.49 23.63 -7.73
N MET A 8 26.92 22.75 -6.83
CA MET A 8 26.10 21.64 -6.34
C MET A 8 24.74 22.18 -5.89
N SER A 9 23.66 21.66 -6.46
CA SER A 9 22.30 22.13 -6.13
C SER A 9 21.94 21.84 -4.66
N GLU A 10 21.03 22.63 -4.09
CA GLU A 10 20.46 22.39 -2.75
C GLU A 10 19.91 20.95 -2.62
N LYS A 11 19.22 20.45 -3.67
CA LYS A 11 18.67 19.07 -3.68
C LYS A 11 19.77 18.00 -3.65
N SER A 12 20.88 18.22 -4.36
CA SER A 12 22.03 17.30 -4.35
C SER A 12 22.75 17.31 -3.01
N LEU A 13 22.92 18.48 -2.39
CA LEU A 13 23.47 18.60 -1.04
C LEU A 13 22.59 17.89 -0.01
N LEU A 14 21.26 18.04 -0.13
CA LEU A 14 20.31 17.37 0.76
C LEU A 14 20.38 15.83 0.64
N TYR A 15 20.55 15.29 -0.57
CA TYR A 15 20.83 13.87 -0.79
C TYR A 15 22.10 13.40 -0.06
N VAL A 16 23.21 14.15 -0.19
CA VAL A 16 24.46 13.89 0.54
C VAL A 16 24.21 13.88 2.06
N VAL A 17 23.43 14.85 2.55
CA VAL A 17 23.06 14.94 3.97
C VAL A 17 22.30 13.69 4.43
N TYR A 18 21.27 13.26 3.71
CA TYR A 18 20.47 12.09 4.08
C TYR A 18 21.32 10.82 4.17
N HIS A 19 22.16 10.55 3.17
CA HIS A 19 22.94 9.31 3.14
C HIS A 19 24.15 9.33 4.08
N MET A 20 24.76 10.49 4.35
CA MET A 20 25.88 10.57 5.30
C MET A 20 25.41 10.64 6.76
N PHE A 21 24.37 11.42 7.04
CA PHE A 21 23.99 11.79 8.41
C PHE A 21 22.83 10.99 8.98
N LEU A 22 21.91 10.49 8.15
CA LEU A 22 20.65 9.89 8.60
C LEU A 22 19.90 10.85 9.53
N THR A 23 19.58 12.04 9.01
CA THR A 23 18.86 13.10 9.75
C THR A 23 17.43 12.68 10.09
N PRO A 24 16.73 13.37 11.00
CA PRO A 24 15.28 13.24 11.13
C PRO A 24 14.57 13.49 9.79
N HIS A 25 13.40 12.88 9.60
CA HIS A 25 12.57 13.01 8.39
C HIS A 25 13.30 12.63 7.08
N LEU A 26 13.88 11.43 7.05
CA LEU A 26 14.40 10.85 5.82
C LEU A 26 13.29 10.68 4.76
N PRO A 27 13.65 10.67 3.47
CA PRO A 27 12.69 10.41 2.41
C PRO A 27 11.99 9.06 2.60
N GLN A 28 10.77 8.98 2.10
CA GLN A 28 9.91 7.79 2.19
C GLN A 28 9.77 7.06 0.84
N ALA A 29 10.55 7.49 -0.16
CA ALA A 29 10.61 6.98 -1.51
C ALA A 29 12.06 7.04 -1.99
N GLU A 30 12.43 6.20 -2.96
CA GLU A 30 13.75 6.26 -3.60
C GLU A 30 14.04 7.67 -4.12
N ASP A 31 15.22 8.19 -3.77
CA ASP A 31 15.69 9.54 -4.13
C ASP A 31 16.95 9.53 -4.99
N PHE A 32 17.34 8.34 -5.48
CA PHE A 32 18.49 8.14 -6.36
C PHE A 32 18.33 8.92 -7.67
N SER A 33 19.43 9.54 -8.12
CA SER A 33 19.66 9.93 -9.50
C SER A 33 21.16 9.91 -9.77
N GLY A 34 21.56 9.74 -11.04
CA GLY A 34 22.97 9.79 -11.44
C GLY A 34 23.66 11.05 -10.91
N ASP A 35 23.10 12.23 -11.19
CA ASP A 35 23.67 13.51 -10.76
C ASP A 35 23.86 13.63 -9.24
N LYS A 36 22.94 13.07 -8.44
CA LYS A 36 23.04 13.10 -6.98
C LYS A 36 24.11 12.16 -6.45
N GLU A 37 24.24 10.97 -7.05
CA GLU A 37 25.31 10.02 -6.70
C GLU A 37 26.69 10.57 -7.13
N THR A 38 26.80 11.18 -8.31
CA THR A 38 27.99 11.92 -8.75
C THR A 38 28.31 13.08 -7.81
N ALA A 39 27.31 13.86 -7.38
CA ALA A 39 27.51 14.95 -6.41
C ALA A 39 28.05 14.44 -5.05
N LEU A 40 27.63 13.25 -4.59
CA LEU A 40 28.18 12.62 -3.39
C LEU A 40 29.67 12.25 -3.56
N LEU A 41 30.03 11.69 -4.72
CA LEU A 41 31.41 11.34 -5.05
C LEU A 41 32.28 12.61 -5.19
N GLN A 42 31.79 13.62 -5.89
CA GLN A 42 32.49 14.89 -6.09
C GLN A 42 32.67 15.65 -4.77
N CYS A 43 31.64 15.70 -3.93
CA CYS A 43 31.74 16.29 -2.58
C CYS A 43 32.81 15.60 -1.73
N THR A 44 32.97 14.28 -1.87
CA THR A 44 34.02 13.51 -1.20
C THR A 44 35.40 13.82 -1.78
N LEU A 45 35.52 13.95 -3.11
CA LEU A 45 36.76 14.30 -3.80
C LEU A 45 37.24 15.72 -3.43
N ASP A 46 36.34 16.70 -3.46
CA ASP A 46 36.66 18.09 -3.09
C ASP A 46 37.22 18.14 -1.66
N ALA A 47 36.56 17.44 -0.72
CA ALA A 47 37.01 17.37 0.66
C ALA A 47 38.38 16.69 0.81
N LEU A 48 38.69 15.67 0.00
CA LEU A 48 40.02 15.03 0.00
C LEU A 48 41.11 15.95 -0.51
N LEU A 49 40.82 16.72 -1.57
CA LEU A 49 41.75 17.70 -2.12
C LEU A 49 42.08 18.77 -1.08
N GLU A 50 41.06 19.33 -0.42
CA GLU A 50 41.26 20.32 0.64
C GLU A 50 42.00 19.72 1.84
N PHE A 51 41.62 18.51 2.27
CA PHE A 51 42.28 17.79 3.37
C PHE A 51 43.78 17.56 3.11
N GLY A 52 44.17 17.29 1.86
CA GLY A 52 45.57 17.11 1.47
C GLY A 52 46.41 18.39 1.41
N THR A 53 45.78 19.58 1.56
CA THR A 53 46.49 20.88 1.60
C THR A 53 46.79 21.36 3.02
N ILE A 54 46.29 20.67 4.04
CA ILE A 54 46.39 21.09 5.45
C ILE A 54 47.80 20.91 5.99
N ASP A 55 48.41 19.73 5.78
CA ASP A 55 49.80 19.43 6.16
C ASP A 55 50.39 18.30 5.28
N ASP A 56 51.71 18.15 5.30
CA ASP A 56 52.45 17.22 4.43
C ASP A 56 52.17 15.74 4.72
N ASP A 57 51.89 15.38 5.98
CA ASP A 57 51.63 14.00 6.39
C ASP A 57 50.23 13.56 5.94
N LEU A 58 49.23 14.44 6.09
CA LEU A 58 47.90 14.25 5.54
C LEU A 58 47.90 14.27 4.01
N SER A 59 48.79 15.04 3.38
CA SER A 59 48.93 15.10 1.92
C SER A 59 49.26 13.74 1.32
N LYS A 60 50.21 13.00 1.89
CA LYS A 60 50.58 11.65 1.41
C LYS A 60 49.40 10.68 1.47
N VAL A 61 48.65 10.71 2.56
CA VAL A 61 47.45 9.89 2.77
C VAL A 61 46.32 10.29 1.82
N ALA A 62 46.07 11.59 1.68
CA ALA A 62 45.02 12.14 0.82
C ALA A 62 45.26 11.83 -0.66
N LYS A 63 46.52 11.76 -1.13
CA LYS A 63 46.87 11.47 -2.53
C LYS A 63 46.30 10.15 -3.02
N SER A 64 46.51 9.05 -2.29
CA SER A 64 46.00 7.72 -2.67
C SER A 64 44.47 7.69 -2.68
N ALA A 65 43.82 8.28 -1.67
CA ALA A 65 42.38 8.37 -1.60
C ALA A 65 41.79 9.23 -2.73
N THR A 66 42.45 10.33 -3.07
CA THR A 66 42.09 11.20 -4.20
C THR A 66 42.19 10.44 -5.52
N ALA A 67 43.26 9.64 -5.70
CA ALA A 67 43.42 8.80 -6.89
C ALA A 67 42.30 7.77 -7.01
N MET A 68 41.93 7.09 -5.92
CA MET A 68 40.78 6.16 -5.90
C MET A 68 39.46 6.84 -6.27
N MET A 69 39.18 8.03 -5.72
CA MET A 69 37.95 8.77 -6.03
C MET A 69 37.92 9.25 -7.48
N ARG A 70 39.05 9.72 -8.03
CA ARG A 70 39.19 10.07 -9.45
C ARG A 70 39.00 8.84 -10.34
N ALA A 71 39.61 7.71 -9.97
CA ALA A 71 39.41 6.42 -10.64
C ALA A 71 37.94 6.03 -10.67
N MET A 72 37.24 6.15 -9.52
CA MET A 72 35.80 5.89 -9.43
C MET A 72 34.99 6.81 -10.35
N LEU A 73 35.24 8.12 -10.34
CA LEU A 73 34.50 9.08 -11.15
C LEU A 73 34.76 8.89 -12.66
N ARG A 74 35.97 8.49 -13.06
CA ARG A 74 36.32 8.27 -14.47
C ARG A 74 35.76 6.96 -15.02
N VAL A 75 35.85 5.87 -14.26
CA VAL A 75 35.44 4.54 -14.74
C VAL A 75 33.92 4.37 -14.78
N HIS A 76 33.18 5.23 -14.09
CA HIS A 76 31.72 5.21 -14.11
C HIS A 76 31.20 6.36 -14.96
N ASN A 77 30.71 6.03 -16.15
CA ASN A 77 30.10 7.01 -17.05
C ASN A 77 28.57 6.95 -16.95
N ASN A 78 27.93 8.08 -17.30
CA ASN A 78 26.50 8.12 -17.55
C ASN A 78 26.20 7.27 -18.79
N LEU A 79 25.78 6.06 -18.53
CA LEU A 79 25.32 5.12 -19.53
C LEU A 79 23.79 5.15 -19.41
N SER A 80 23.18 6.21 -19.98
CA SER A 80 21.76 6.59 -19.82
C SER A 80 21.41 7.24 -18.47
N GLU A 81 20.19 7.07 -17.97
CA GLU A 81 19.71 7.45 -16.62
C GLU A 81 20.43 6.72 -15.46
N THR A 82 21.39 5.83 -15.77
CA THR A 82 22.12 5.03 -14.78
C THR A 82 23.63 5.14 -14.94
N ILE A 83 24.32 5.28 -13.81
CA ILE A 83 25.79 5.24 -13.73
C ILE A 83 26.24 3.78 -13.77
N ALA A 84 27.09 3.41 -14.73
CA ALA A 84 27.64 2.06 -14.86
C ALA A 84 29.13 2.09 -15.24
N VAL A 85 29.81 0.96 -15.05
CA VAL A 85 31.23 0.80 -15.38
C VAL A 85 31.44 0.82 -16.90
N ASP A 86 32.34 1.67 -17.37
CA ASP A 86 32.83 1.73 -18.75
C ASP A 86 33.93 0.66 -18.95
N ASP A 87 33.70 -0.26 -19.88
CA ASP A 87 34.60 -1.38 -20.17
C ASP A 87 35.94 -0.90 -20.76
N GLY A 88 35.90 0.05 -21.70
CA GLY A 88 37.11 0.61 -22.32
C GLY A 88 38.01 1.33 -21.30
N GLU A 89 37.40 2.17 -20.46
CA GLU A 89 38.13 2.90 -19.43
C GLU A 89 38.69 1.96 -18.37
N LEU A 90 37.92 0.94 -17.96
CA LEU A 90 38.39 -0.05 -17.00
C LEU A 90 39.58 -0.86 -17.55
N VAL A 91 39.57 -1.26 -18.83
CA VAL A 91 40.73 -1.92 -19.45
C VAL A 91 41.96 -1.02 -19.40
N ARG A 92 41.80 0.27 -19.76
CA ARG A 92 42.90 1.25 -19.73
C ARG A 92 43.48 1.42 -18.34
N MET A 93 42.62 1.53 -17.33
CA MET A 93 43.03 1.68 -15.93
C MET A 93 43.70 0.40 -15.39
N LEU A 94 43.20 -0.79 -15.74
CA LEU A 94 43.84 -2.05 -15.38
C LEU A 94 45.23 -2.18 -16.00
N GLY A 95 45.42 -1.73 -17.25
CA GLY A 95 46.73 -1.69 -17.90
C GLY A 95 47.74 -0.77 -17.20
N ARG A 96 47.28 0.40 -16.73
CA ARG A 96 48.11 1.40 -16.02
C ARG A 96 48.29 1.12 -14.53
N LEU A 97 47.56 0.16 -13.97
CA LEU A 97 47.62 -0.20 -12.55
C LEU A 97 49.04 -0.53 -12.07
N GLN A 98 49.88 -1.04 -12.99
CA GLN A 98 51.29 -1.36 -12.69
C GLN A 98 52.18 -0.13 -12.56
N GLU A 99 51.85 0.95 -13.26
CA GLU A 99 52.62 2.20 -13.28
C GLU A 99 52.25 3.08 -12.09
N THR A 100 50.96 3.14 -11.75
CA THR A 100 50.46 4.05 -10.71
C THR A 100 50.39 3.41 -9.32
N GLY A 101 50.15 2.10 -9.24
CA GLY A 101 49.88 1.40 -7.98
C GLY A 101 48.55 1.79 -7.32
N ASP A 102 47.72 2.59 -8.00
CA ASP A 102 46.45 3.08 -7.48
C ASP A 102 45.38 1.98 -7.45
N ALA A 103 44.44 2.08 -6.52
CA ALA A 103 43.31 1.15 -6.43
C ALA A 103 42.13 1.61 -7.29
N ILE A 104 41.42 0.66 -7.90
CA ILE A 104 40.23 0.91 -8.73
C ILE A 104 38.98 0.43 -7.98
N PRO A 105 38.20 1.35 -7.36
CA PRO A 105 36.90 1.03 -6.82
C PRO A 105 35.79 1.04 -7.88
N LEU A 106 34.95 0.02 -7.84
CA LEU A 106 33.83 -0.19 -8.74
C LEU A 106 32.54 -0.39 -7.95
N HIS A 107 31.50 0.33 -8.34
CA HIS A 107 30.13 0.13 -7.87
C HIS A 107 29.38 -0.69 -8.92
N ILE A 108 29.24 -2.00 -8.69
CA ILE A 108 28.49 -2.90 -9.55
C ILE A 108 27.02 -2.83 -9.15
N ARG A 109 26.36 -1.76 -9.61
CA ARG A 109 25.03 -1.32 -9.14
C ARG A 109 23.96 -2.40 -9.25
N GLU A 110 23.77 -2.96 -10.45
CA GLU A 110 22.71 -3.94 -10.71
C GLU A 110 22.90 -5.27 -9.96
N GLN A 111 24.10 -5.51 -9.41
CA GLN A 111 24.40 -6.68 -8.58
C GLN A 111 24.61 -6.33 -7.10
N ASN A 112 24.27 -5.12 -6.66
CA ASN A 112 24.40 -4.71 -5.25
C ASN A 112 25.79 -5.01 -4.64
N ALA A 113 26.86 -4.83 -5.43
CA ALA A 113 28.21 -5.22 -5.05
C ALA A 113 29.22 -4.08 -5.25
N GLY A 114 30.17 -4.00 -4.33
CA GLY A 114 31.39 -3.21 -4.48
C GLY A 114 32.53 -4.13 -4.87
N VAL A 115 33.34 -3.71 -5.83
CA VAL A 115 34.58 -4.39 -6.22
C VAL A 115 35.75 -3.43 -6.04
N LEU A 116 36.84 -3.89 -5.45
CA LEU A 116 38.07 -3.14 -5.30
C LEU A 116 39.21 -3.92 -5.93
N ILE A 117 39.86 -3.32 -6.93
CA ILE A 117 41.00 -3.92 -7.63
C ILE A 117 42.26 -3.17 -7.23
N THR A 118 43.24 -3.88 -6.67
CA THR A 118 44.51 -3.28 -6.21
C THR A 118 45.71 -4.09 -6.67
N LYS A 119 46.84 -3.43 -6.87
CA LYS A 119 48.13 -4.08 -7.13
C LYS A 119 48.87 -4.27 -5.82
N ALA A 120 49.27 -5.50 -5.51
CA ALA A 120 50.07 -5.83 -4.33
C ALA A 120 51.29 -6.64 -4.77
N GLU A 121 52.50 -6.07 -4.62
CA GLU A 121 53.76 -6.71 -5.05
C GLU A 121 53.67 -7.28 -6.47
N ASP A 122 53.65 -8.61 -6.63
CA ASP A 122 53.57 -9.33 -7.91
C ASP A 122 52.18 -9.96 -8.18
N ALA A 123 51.14 -9.44 -7.53
CA ALA A 123 49.77 -9.90 -7.69
C ALA A 123 48.75 -8.76 -7.88
N LEU A 124 47.65 -9.10 -8.54
CA LEU A 124 46.42 -8.33 -8.63
C LEU A 124 45.44 -8.87 -7.58
N HIS A 125 44.99 -8.01 -6.67
CA HIS A 125 43.98 -8.35 -5.67
C HIS A 125 42.62 -7.82 -6.11
N VAL A 126 41.63 -8.72 -6.16
CA VAL A 126 40.23 -8.38 -6.44
C VAL A 126 39.41 -8.72 -5.22
N GLU A 127 38.85 -7.70 -4.58
CA GLU A 127 38.01 -7.84 -3.40
C GLU A 127 36.57 -7.46 -3.73
N SER A 128 35.62 -8.28 -3.32
CA SER A 128 34.19 -8.03 -3.55
C SER A 128 33.38 -8.12 -2.26
N PHE A 129 32.32 -7.31 -2.17
CA PHE A 129 31.44 -7.26 -1.00
C PHE A 129 30.07 -6.68 -1.34
N GLU A 130 29.07 -7.07 -0.56
CA GLU A 130 27.72 -6.50 -0.63
C GLU A 130 27.72 -5.01 -0.24
N LEU A 131 26.96 -4.16 -0.93
CA LEU A 131 26.82 -2.74 -0.56
C LEU A 131 25.58 -2.47 0.29
N SER A 132 24.42 -3.02 -0.07
CA SER A 132 23.15 -2.83 0.61
C SER A 132 22.57 -4.14 1.13
N PRO A 133 22.27 -4.26 2.43
CA PRO A 133 21.64 -5.47 2.97
C PRO A 133 20.16 -5.55 2.58
N THR A 134 19.58 -6.75 2.71
CA THR A 134 18.14 -6.98 2.48
C THR A 134 17.26 -6.22 3.48
N ASN A 135 16.04 -5.90 3.06
CA ASN A 135 15.05 -5.21 3.90
C ASN A 135 14.81 -5.98 5.21
N LYS A 136 14.69 -7.31 5.13
CA LYS A 136 14.53 -8.17 6.30
C LYS A 136 15.69 -8.02 7.28
N SER A 137 16.93 -8.04 6.80
CA SER A 137 18.12 -7.87 7.65
C SER A 137 18.13 -6.51 8.34
N VAL A 138 17.70 -5.44 7.67
CA VAL A 138 17.59 -4.10 8.28
C VAL A 138 16.50 -4.06 9.35
N ILE A 139 15.28 -4.50 9.00
CA ILE A 139 14.09 -4.38 9.86
C ILE A 139 14.18 -5.28 11.11
N THR A 140 14.74 -6.49 10.97
CA THR A 140 14.79 -7.47 12.06
C THR A 140 15.96 -7.26 13.02
N THR A 141 17.00 -6.53 12.61
CA THR A 141 18.18 -6.33 13.44
C THR A 141 17.89 -5.38 14.60
N LYS A 142 18.01 -5.88 15.83
CA LYS A 142 18.05 -5.05 17.03
C LYS A 142 19.44 -4.44 17.20
N GLY A 143 19.54 -3.10 17.20
CA GLY A 143 20.80 -2.39 17.44
C GLY A 143 21.57 -2.01 16.18
N ARG A 144 22.64 -2.73 15.85
CA ARG A 144 23.50 -2.43 14.68
C ARG A 144 23.76 -3.69 13.87
N LEU A 145 23.60 -3.57 12.55
CA LEU A 145 23.87 -4.66 11.62
C LEU A 145 25.38 -4.85 11.51
N ARG A 146 25.87 -6.06 11.77
CA ARG A 146 27.29 -6.38 11.69
C ARG A 146 27.59 -7.02 10.34
N ARG A 147 28.50 -6.43 9.57
CA ARG A 147 28.88 -6.85 8.21
C ARG A 147 30.40 -6.97 8.11
N SER A 148 30.90 -7.88 7.29
CA SER A 148 32.34 -8.10 7.07
C SER A 148 32.79 -7.56 5.72
N PHE A 149 33.95 -6.91 5.68
CA PHE A 149 34.55 -6.36 4.47
C PHE A 149 36.05 -6.71 4.38
N PRO A 150 36.55 -7.18 3.22
CA PRO A 150 35.76 -7.62 2.07
C PRO A 150 34.96 -8.90 2.39
N GLY A 151 33.97 -9.22 1.55
CA GLY A 151 33.21 -10.47 1.65
C GLY A 151 33.99 -11.64 1.04
N ARG A 152 34.56 -11.40 -0.15
CA ARG A 152 35.45 -12.29 -0.88
C ARG A 152 36.67 -11.53 -1.38
N ALA A 153 37.77 -12.23 -1.54
CA ALA A 153 39.02 -11.67 -2.02
C ALA A 153 39.83 -12.74 -2.76
N VAL A 154 40.36 -12.39 -3.92
CA VAL A 154 41.17 -13.27 -4.77
C VAL A 154 42.47 -12.57 -5.12
N SER A 155 43.57 -13.30 -5.09
CA SER A 155 44.90 -12.88 -5.52
C SER A 155 45.28 -13.61 -6.80
N ILE A 156 45.60 -12.85 -7.85
CA ILE A 156 45.93 -13.36 -9.19
C ILE A 156 47.35 -12.92 -9.51
N SER A 157 48.21 -13.84 -9.97
CA SER A 157 49.58 -13.46 -10.31
C SER A 157 49.61 -12.44 -11.46
N LEU A 158 50.55 -11.49 -11.44
CA LEU A 158 50.67 -10.53 -12.55
C LEU A 158 51.00 -11.21 -13.88
N ASN A 159 51.63 -12.39 -13.87
CA ASN A 159 51.89 -13.17 -15.08
C ASN A 159 50.58 -13.63 -15.72
N THR A 160 49.66 -14.18 -14.92
CA THR A 160 48.32 -14.59 -15.36
C THR A 160 47.48 -13.38 -15.78
N ALA A 161 47.53 -12.29 -15.02
CA ALA A 161 46.77 -11.08 -15.35
C ALA A 161 47.22 -10.42 -16.67
N ARG A 162 48.48 -10.64 -17.08
CA ARG A 162 49.05 -10.16 -18.35
C ARG A 162 48.74 -11.07 -19.55
N GLU A 163 48.10 -12.22 -19.34
CA GLU A 163 47.70 -13.08 -20.45
C GLU A 163 46.76 -12.32 -21.40
N PRO A 164 46.94 -12.45 -22.73
CA PRO A 164 46.12 -11.75 -23.71
C PRO A 164 44.63 -11.99 -23.46
N GLY A 165 43.87 -10.90 -23.28
CA GLY A 165 42.43 -10.94 -23.10
C GLY A 165 41.94 -10.91 -21.65
N PHE A 166 42.79 -11.19 -20.63
CA PHE A 166 42.33 -11.23 -19.23
C PHE A 166 41.67 -9.92 -18.78
N TYR A 167 42.35 -8.78 -18.94
CA TYR A 167 41.81 -7.47 -18.57
C TYR A 167 40.54 -7.11 -19.35
N ASN A 168 40.49 -7.46 -20.64
CA ASN A 168 39.32 -7.22 -21.48
C ASN A 168 38.11 -8.03 -20.98
N THR A 169 38.31 -9.33 -20.72
CA THR A 169 37.25 -10.21 -20.20
C THR A 169 36.76 -9.74 -18.83
N LEU A 170 37.68 -9.37 -17.92
CA LEU A 170 37.30 -8.87 -16.59
C LEU A 170 36.50 -7.56 -16.69
N ALA A 171 36.97 -6.61 -17.50
CA ALA A 171 36.33 -5.32 -17.67
C ALA A 171 34.94 -5.44 -18.31
N VAL A 172 34.82 -6.18 -19.41
CA VAL A 172 33.53 -6.43 -20.08
C VAL A 172 32.56 -7.17 -19.14
N THR A 173 33.04 -8.12 -18.36
CA THR A 173 32.19 -8.85 -17.38
C THR A 173 31.66 -7.92 -16.30
N LEU A 174 32.52 -7.10 -15.69
CA LEU A 174 32.14 -6.15 -14.64
C LEU A 174 31.24 -5.04 -15.18
N ALA A 175 31.50 -4.52 -16.38
CA ALA A 175 30.65 -3.56 -17.08
C ALA A 175 29.24 -4.14 -17.33
N LYS A 176 29.18 -5.39 -17.85
CA LYS A 176 27.90 -6.08 -18.06
C LYS A 176 27.14 -6.30 -16.75
N MET A 177 27.80 -6.79 -15.71
CA MET A 177 27.20 -6.97 -14.38
C MET A 177 26.75 -5.63 -13.78
N SER A 178 27.48 -4.55 -14.01
CA SER A 178 27.14 -3.21 -13.51
C SER A 178 25.93 -2.62 -14.22
N ALA A 179 25.64 -3.03 -15.45
CA ALA A 179 24.62 -2.41 -16.29
C ALA A 179 23.35 -3.25 -16.47
N GLN A 180 23.39 -4.57 -16.21
CA GLN A 180 22.27 -5.49 -16.45
C GLN A 180 21.85 -6.20 -15.16
N PRO A 181 20.55 -6.20 -14.80
CA PRO A 181 20.05 -7.03 -13.72
C PRO A 181 20.15 -8.52 -14.11
N ALA A 182 20.38 -9.38 -13.12
CA ALA A 182 20.46 -10.82 -13.34
C ALA A 182 19.20 -11.52 -12.81
N PRO A 183 18.61 -12.47 -13.57
CA PRO A 183 17.49 -13.29 -13.09
C PRO A 183 17.81 -14.00 -11.78
N ASP A 184 16.76 -14.26 -10.99
CA ASP A 184 16.85 -14.98 -9.71
C ASP A 184 17.78 -14.34 -8.66
N THR A 185 18.15 -13.08 -8.79
CA THR A 185 18.91 -12.34 -7.76
C THR A 185 18.02 -11.62 -6.75
N LEU A 186 16.78 -11.29 -7.13
CA LEU A 186 15.80 -10.68 -6.24
C LEU A 186 15.10 -11.74 -5.37
N PRO A 187 14.75 -11.41 -4.12
CA PRO A 187 13.85 -12.23 -3.32
C PRO A 187 12.51 -12.43 -4.02
N LYS A 188 11.89 -13.60 -3.84
CA LYS A 188 10.57 -13.92 -4.41
C LYS A 188 9.51 -13.97 -3.31
N GLU A 189 8.36 -13.33 -3.57
CA GLU A 189 7.17 -13.43 -2.74
C GLU A 189 6.05 -14.19 -3.47
N LYS A 190 5.24 -14.94 -2.71
CA LYS A 190 4.09 -15.65 -3.28
C LYS A 190 2.88 -14.72 -3.37
N LYS A 191 2.33 -14.56 -4.58
CA LYS A 191 1.01 -13.95 -4.80
C LYS A 191 0.18 -14.85 -5.70
N ALA A 192 -1.08 -15.12 -5.32
CA ALA A 192 -1.96 -16.05 -6.04
C ALA A 192 -1.33 -17.46 -6.24
N GLY A 193 -0.52 -17.89 -5.28
CA GLY A 193 0.26 -19.14 -5.36
C GLY A 193 1.44 -19.12 -6.35
N GLN A 194 1.69 -18.02 -7.06
CA GLN A 194 2.82 -17.86 -7.98
C GLN A 194 3.94 -17.05 -7.32
N PRO A 195 5.22 -17.49 -7.44
CA PRO A 195 6.35 -16.70 -7.00
C PRO A 195 6.56 -15.52 -7.97
N GLN A 196 6.69 -14.32 -7.41
CA GLN A 196 6.97 -13.08 -8.13
C GLN A 196 8.15 -12.37 -7.49
N ASP A 197 8.98 -11.71 -8.31
CA ASP A 197 10.14 -10.97 -7.81
C ASP A 197 9.68 -9.76 -6.99
N GLU A 198 10.29 -9.58 -5.81
CA GLU A 198 10.08 -8.46 -4.93
C GLU A 198 11.07 -7.35 -5.27
N ASN A 199 10.72 -6.53 -6.25
CA ASN A 199 11.55 -5.43 -6.74
C ASN A 199 11.77 -4.31 -5.70
N ARG A 200 11.02 -4.33 -4.59
CA ARG A 200 11.26 -3.44 -3.44
C ARG A 200 12.24 -4.02 -2.45
N ASP A 201 12.89 -5.16 -2.65
CA ASP A 201 14.05 -5.61 -1.86
C ASP A 201 15.38 -5.37 -2.62
N THR A 202 16.53 -5.73 -2.05
CA THR A 202 17.84 -5.60 -2.69
C THR A 202 18.23 -6.89 -3.43
N ALA A 203 18.93 -6.73 -4.56
CA ALA A 203 19.50 -7.87 -5.28
C ALA A 203 20.58 -8.56 -4.45
N HIS A 204 20.61 -9.91 -4.48
CA HIS A 204 21.68 -10.67 -3.87
C HIS A 204 22.98 -10.50 -4.68
N PRO A 205 24.14 -10.24 -4.05
CA PRO A 205 25.38 -9.94 -4.77
C PRO A 205 26.07 -11.15 -5.42
N LYS A 206 25.38 -12.30 -5.52
CA LYS A 206 25.94 -13.59 -5.92
C LYS A 206 26.60 -13.57 -7.30
N MET A 207 26.14 -12.73 -8.22
CA MET A 207 26.76 -12.62 -9.54
C MET A 207 28.22 -12.14 -9.44
N VAL A 208 28.53 -11.31 -8.44
CA VAL A 208 29.90 -10.83 -8.20
C VAL A 208 30.60 -11.67 -7.12
N THR A 209 29.93 -11.94 -6.00
CA THR A 209 30.56 -12.60 -4.84
C THR A 209 30.63 -14.12 -4.95
N GLU A 210 29.97 -14.74 -5.92
CA GLU A 210 30.00 -16.19 -6.11
C GLU A 210 30.40 -16.54 -7.56
N LEU A 211 29.67 -16.03 -8.56
CA LEU A 211 29.95 -16.38 -9.96
C LEU A 211 31.28 -15.81 -10.44
N LEU A 212 31.48 -14.49 -10.37
CA LEU A 212 32.76 -13.86 -10.74
C LEU A 212 33.89 -14.37 -9.85
N ASP A 213 33.66 -14.46 -8.53
CA ASP A 213 34.62 -15.01 -7.56
C ASP A 213 35.11 -16.42 -7.97
N ALA A 214 34.21 -17.32 -8.39
CA ALA A 214 34.58 -18.66 -8.86
C ALA A 214 35.44 -18.63 -10.13
N PHE A 215 35.15 -17.75 -11.09
CA PHE A 215 35.98 -17.56 -12.28
C PHE A 215 37.38 -17.04 -11.92
N LEU A 216 37.47 -16.06 -11.02
CA LEU A 216 38.75 -15.50 -10.59
C LEU A 216 39.58 -16.50 -9.79
N GLN A 217 38.95 -17.32 -8.95
CA GLN A 217 39.64 -18.38 -8.19
C GLN A 217 40.22 -19.47 -9.09
N ALA A 218 39.64 -19.74 -10.26
CA ALA A 218 40.19 -20.73 -11.20
C ALA A 218 41.58 -20.34 -11.76
N VAL A 219 41.87 -19.03 -11.81
CA VAL A 219 43.12 -18.46 -12.34
C VAL A 219 43.96 -17.76 -11.25
N GLY A 220 43.54 -17.88 -9.99
CA GLY A 220 44.14 -17.22 -8.84
C GLY A 220 44.09 -18.09 -7.60
N ARG A 221 44.20 -17.46 -6.43
CA ARG A 221 44.06 -18.10 -5.13
C ARG A 221 43.22 -17.23 -4.19
N PRO A 222 42.45 -17.83 -3.27
CA PRO A 222 41.79 -17.07 -2.21
C PRO A 222 42.80 -16.20 -1.46
N LEU A 223 42.45 -14.94 -1.23
CA LEU A 223 43.25 -14.02 -0.43
C LEU A 223 42.70 -14.03 1.00
N ASP A 224 43.37 -14.75 1.89
CA ASP A 224 43.07 -14.74 3.32
C ASP A 224 43.66 -13.48 3.98
N GLY A 225 42.99 -12.35 3.74
CA GLY A 225 43.31 -11.05 4.33
C GLY A 225 42.54 -10.74 5.62
N ILE A 226 42.93 -9.64 6.28
CA ILE A 226 42.23 -9.12 7.46
C ILE A 226 40.81 -8.66 7.07
N ARG A 227 39.79 -9.44 7.46
CA ARG A 227 38.39 -9.02 7.34
C ARG A 227 38.05 -8.03 8.44
N ILE A 228 37.55 -6.86 8.04
CA ILE A 228 37.10 -5.83 8.97
C ILE A 228 35.60 -6.02 9.22
N TRP A 229 35.24 -6.14 10.49
CA TRP A 229 33.85 -6.14 10.91
C TRP A 229 33.36 -4.72 11.16
N LYS A 230 32.28 -4.33 10.47
CA LYS A 230 31.65 -3.03 10.64
C LYS A 230 30.25 -3.18 11.18
N ASN A 231 29.94 -2.32 12.15
CA ASN A 231 28.57 -2.04 12.56
C ASN A 231 28.01 -0.96 11.63
N THR A 232 27.12 -1.37 10.72
CA THR A 232 26.42 -0.46 9.81
C THR A 232 25.08 -0.04 10.41
N ARG A 233 24.64 1.16 10.03
CA ARG A 233 23.32 1.69 10.37
C ARG A 233 22.63 1.96 9.03
N GLU A 234 21.59 1.19 8.79
CA GLU A 234 20.74 1.27 7.61
C GLU A 234 19.30 1.54 8.06
N GLU A 235 18.51 2.14 7.18
CA GLU A 235 17.08 2.36 7.36
C GLU A 235 16.41 1.99 6.04
N VAL A 236 15.21 1.42 6.11
CA VAL A 236 14.35 1.17 4.93
C VAL A 236 13.02 1.85 5.22
N LEU A 237 12.71 2.89 4.45
CA LEU A 237 11.54 3.73 4.68
C LEU A 237 10.66 3.73 3.44
N TRP A 238 9.35 3.60 3.66
CA TRP A 238 8.39 3.49 2.58
C TRP A 238 7.06 4.09 2.99
N LYS A 239 6.56 5.03 2.19
CA LYS A 239 5.20 5.56 2.31
C LYS A 239 4.62 5.79 0.93
N ASN A 240 3.69 4.93 0.52
CA ASN A 240 2.95 5.06 -0.74
C ASN A 240 3.84 5.31 -1.98
N ALA A 241 5.00 4.67 -2.07
CA ALA A 241 5.97 4.84 -3.15
C ALA A 241 6.14 3.56 -4.00
N ARG A 242 6.73 3.68 -5.19
CA ARG A 242 7.10 2.50 -6.01
C ARG A 242 8.22 1.70 -5.34
N LEU A 243 9.34 2.37 -5.08
CA LEU A 243 10.52 1.81 -4.40
C LEU A 243 10.75 2.51 -3.06
N PRO A 244 11.21 1.78 -2.03
CA PRO A 244 11.50 2.36 -0.73
C PRO A 244 12.76 3.23 -0.78
N TRP A 245 12.85 4.19 0.13
CA TRP A 245 14.11 4.87 0.38
C TRP A 245 15.07 3.95 1.11
N ARG A 246 16.33 3.97 0.67
CA ARG A 246 17.45 3.28 1.31
C ARG A 246 18.67 4.18 1.34
N ARG A 247 19.61 3.84 2.21
CA ARG A 247 20.91 4.48 2.21
C ARG A 247 21.67 4.17 0.91
N SER A 248 22.33 5.17 0.33
CA SER A 248 23.11 5.03 -0.91
C SER A 248 24.17 3.92 -0.79
N PRO A 249 24.20 2.96 -1.74
CA PRO A 249 25.27 1.96 -1.84
C PRO A 249 26.65 2.58 -2.06
N ALA A 250 26.75 3.66 -2.86
CA ALA A 250 27.99 4.37 -3.11
C ALA A 250 28.59 4.98 -1.82
N TRP A 251 27.74 5.47 -0.91
CA TRP A 251 28.22 5.92 0.40
C TRP A 251 28.87 4.77 1.21
N MET A 252 28.33 3.56 1.12
CA MET A 252 28.94 2.40 1.74
C MET A 252 30.28 2.02 1.09
N LEU A 253 30.41 2.16 -0.22
CA LEU A 253 31.67 1.97 -0.94
C LEU A 253 32.73 3.00 -0.49
N ILE A 254 32.42 4.30 -0.47
CA ILE A 254 33.30 5.37 0.02
C ILE A 254 33.82 5.08 1.45
N ARG A 255 32.91 4.63 2.33
CA ARG A 255 33.29 4.27 3.70
C ARG A 255 34.21 3.06 3.79
N ASN A 256 34.22 2.18 2.81
CA ASN A 256 35.11 1.02 2.75
C ASN A 256 36.47 1.38 2.14
N LEU A 257 36.51 2.26 1.13
CA LEU A 257 37.77 2.79 0.57
C LEU A 257 38.63 3.44 1.64
N GLY A 258 37.99 4.20 2.52
CA GLY A 258 38.70 4.96 3.53
C GLY A 258 39.43 4.12 4.58
N LEU A 259 39.12 2.83 4.75
CA LEU A 259 39.80 1.97 5.73
C LEU A 259 41.29 1.73 5.43
N ARG A 260 41.75 2.11 4.23
CA ARG A 260 43.11 1.81 3.76
C ARG A 260 44.14 2.87 4.09
N PHE A 261 43.76 3.87 4.89
CA PHE A 261 44.69 4.91 5.31
C PHE A 261 44.48 5.35 6.76
N ASP A 262 45.59 5.60 7.44
CA ASP A 262 45.65 5.82 8.90
C ASP A 262 44.85 7.05 9.37
N ALA A 263 44.67 8.05 8.50
CA ALA A 263 43.93 9.28 8.80
C ALA A 263 42.41 9.20 8.52
N TYR A 264 41.87 8.02 8.20
CA TYR A 264 40.46 7.82 7.80
C TYR A 264 39.43 8.49 8.70
N LYS A 265 39.58 8.28 10.01
CA LYS A 265 38.58 8.73 10.99
C LYS A 265 38.55 10.26 11.05
N THR A 266 39.71 10.90 10.94
CA THR A 266 39.91 12.35 10.88
C THR A 266 39.36 12.92 9.58
N PHE A 267 39.72 12.32 8.43
CA PHE A 267 39.17 12.73 7.13
C PHE A 267 37.63 12.66 7.12
N MET A 268 37.05 11.61 7.67
CA MET A 268 35.59 11.49 7.71
C MET A 268 34.90 12.50 8.64
N ALA A 269 35.59 13.02 9.65
CA ALA A 269 35.09 14.15 10.45
C ALA A 269 35.24 15.46 9.65
N PHE A 270 36.35 15.62 8.93
CA PHE A 270 36.59 16.75 8.04
C PHE A 270 35.54 16.84 6.91
N LEU A 271 35.29 15.75 6.18
CA LEU A 271 34.24 15.65 5.17
C LEU A 271 32.85 16.01 5.73
N MET A 272 32.54 15.60 6.97
CA MET A 272 31.29 15.98 7.61
C MET A 272 31.23 17.48 7.93
N ALA A 273 32.36 18.10 8.28
CA ALA A 273 32.45 19.53 8.51
C ALA A 273 32.35 20.33 7.20
N GLU A 274 32.89 19.82 6.08
CA GLU A 274 32.68 20.41 4.74
C GLU A 274 31.21 20.46 4.38
N VAL A 275 30.50 19.35 4.54
CA VAL A 275 29.06 19.28 4.25
C VAL A 275 28.29 20.23 5.17
N LEU A 276 28.67 20.34 6.45
CA LEU A 276 28.08 21.30 7.39
C LEU A 276 28.25 22.75 6.90
N GLU A 277 29.45 23.13 6.48
CA GLU A 277 29.72 24.47 5.96
C GLU A 277 28.85 24.79 4.74
N ARG A 278 28.78 23.86 3.78
CA ARG A 278 27.91 24.00 2.61
C ARG A 278 26.44 24.14 3.02
N CYS A 279 25.96 23.38 4.02
CA CYS A 279 24.58 23.49 4.52
C CYS A 279 24.26 24.85 5.14
N ILE A 280 25.25 25.50 5.79
CA ILE A 280 25.10 26.86 6.33
C ILE A 280 25.01 27.86 5.17
N SER A 281 25.86 27.72 4.15
CA SER A 281 25.82 28.61 2.97
C SER A 281 24.51 28.54 2.20
N PHE A 282 23.86 27.37 2.15
CA PHE A 282 22.51 27.19 1.60
C PHE A 282 21.38 27.47 2.62
N GLU A 283 21.71 27.94 3.82
CA GLU A 283 20.75 28.27 4.87
C GLU A 283 19.75 27.15 5.25
N PHE A 284 20.20 25.90 5.26
CA PHE A 284 19.34 24.74 5.56
C PHE A 284 18.60 24.89 6.89
N ARG A 285 17.45 24.20 7.02
CA ARG A 285 16.62 24.22 8.24
C ARG A 285 17.44 23.87 9.49
N SER A 286 17.12 24.53 10.61
CA SER A 286 17.87 24.41 11.87
C SER A 286 17.97 22.98 12.41
N ASP A 287 16.93 22.15 12.20
CA ASP A 287 16.92 20.75 12.62
C ASP A 287 17.94 19.88 11.86
N ILE A 288 18.16 20.17 10.58
CA ILE A 288 19.17 19.49 9.74
C ILE A 288 20.58 19.87 10.21
N ILE A 289 20.85 21.17 10.36
CA ILE A 289 22.15 21.68 10.81
C ILE A 289 22.48 21.13 12.20
N TYR A 290 21.53 21.19 13.14
CA TYR A 290 21.70 20.64 14.48
C TYR A 290 21.99 19.13 14.45
N SER A 291 21.33 18.36 13.58
CA SER A 291 21.57 16.93 13.42
C SER A 291 22.99 16.61 12.94
N ILE A 292 23.51 17.42 12.00
CA ILE A 292 24.88 17.33 11.50
C ILE A 292 25.87 17.65 12.63
N VAL A 293 25.69 18.77 13.32
CA VAL A 293 26.51 19.20 14.46
C VAL A 293 26.55 18.11 15.53
N ALA A 294 25.40 17.59 15.98
CA ALA A 294 25.33 16.55 16.99
C ALA A 294 26.03 15.25 16.59
N LYS A 295 25.97 14.87 15.30
CA LYS A 295 26.70 13.69 14.79
C LYS A 295 28.20 13.93 14.75
N LEU A 296 28.62 15.12 14.35
CA LEU A 296 30.02 15.51 14.28
C LEU A 296 30.64 15.63 15.68
N SER A 297 29.96 16.26 16.65
CA SER A 297 30.39 16.32 18.07
C SER A 297 30.65 14.92 18.63
N ARG A 298 29.73 13.97 18.43
CA ARG A 298 29.91 12.59 18.88
C ARG A 298 31.08 11.89 18.18
N ARG A 299 31.38 12.26 16.94
CA ARG A 299 32.51 11.68 16.19
C ARG A 299 33.85 12.22 16.68
N LEU A 300 33.93 13.51 16.97
CA LEU A 300 35.10 14.14 17.59
C LEU A 300 35.38 13.56 18.98
N ASN A 301 34.34 13.39 19.81
CA ASN A 301 34.49 12.74 21.11
C ASN A 301 35.03 11.31 21.01
N LYS A 302 34.72 10.59 19.93
CA LYS A 302 35.25 9.24 19.66
C LYS A 302 36.67 9.22 19.11
N LEU A 303 37.12 10.31 18.48
CA LEU A 303 38.50 10.46 18.03
C LEU A 303 39.44 10.71 19.22
N GLY A 304 38.93 11.30 20.31
CA GLY A 304 39.70 11.63 21.50
C GLY A 304 40.64 12.82 21.29
N SER A 305 41.44 13.15 22.30
CA SER A 305 42.45 14.23 22.26
C SER A 305 43.68 13.89 21.40
N SER A 306 43.68 12.74 20.73
CA SER A 306 44.91 12.16 20.15
C SER A 306 45.29 12.71 18.76
N VAL A 307 44.61 13.73 18.25
CA VAL A 307 44.88 14.32 16.93
C VAL A 307 44.62 15.83 16.94
N GLU A 308 45.46 16.60 17.62
CA GLU A 308 45.56 18.05 17.40
C GLU A 308 46.37 18.28 16.10
N ASN A 309 45.67 18.34 14.96
CA ASN A 309 46.25 18.72 13.67
C ASN A 309 45.44 19.87 13.04
N GLY A 310 45.92 20.41 11.91
CA GLY A 310 45.25 21.50 11.23
C GLY A 310 43.79 21.19 10.84
N ALA A 311 43.47 19.92 10.58
CA ALA A 311 42.11 19.49 10.27
C ALA A 311 41.17 19.62 11.47
N SER A 312 41.60 19.28 12.68
CA SER A 312 40.82 19.45 13.91
C SER A 312 40.46 20.91 14.19
N LYS A 313 41.36 21.84 13.83
CA LYS A 313 41.11 23.29 13.94
C LYS A 313 40.02 23.75 12.98
N LEU A 314 40.14 23.42 11.69
CA LEU A 314 39.13 23.75 10.67
C LEU A 314 37.76 23.15 10.99
N ILE A 315 37.71 21.91 11.47
CA ILE A 315 36.47 21.28 11.92
C ILE A 315 35.83 22.09 13.05
N SER A 316 36.62 22.49 14.05
CA SER A 316 36.14 23.25 15.20
C SER A 316 35.61 24.63 14.78
N GLU A 317 36.31 25.34 13.90
CA GLU A 317 35.89 26.63 13.36
C GLU A 317 34.52 26.54 12.65
N ARG A 318 34.32 25.52 11.82
CA ARG A 318 33.04 25.26 11.13
C ARG A 318 31.91 24.94 12.10
N MET A 319 32.19 24.15 13.14
CA MET A 319 31.21 23.85 14.18
C MET A 319 30.83 25.09 15.00
N CYS A 320 31.79 25.96 15.32
CA CYS A 320 31.51 27.23 15.98
C CYS A 320 30.61 28.12 15.13
N ARG A 321 30.86 28.20 13.82
CA ARG A 321 29.99 28.93 12.88
C ARG A 321 28.59 28.35 12.82
N ALA A 322 28.45 27.02 12.76
CA ALA A 322 27.15 26.35 12.80
C ALA A 322 26.35 26.66 14.08
N ASN A 323 27.01 26.59 15.24
CA ASN A 323 26.36 26.88 16.52
C ASN A 323 25.95 28.34 16.64
N LYS A 324 26.78 29.27 16.15
CA LYS A 324 26.43 30.70 16.08
C LYS A 324 25.21 30.92 15.20
N PHE A 325 25.19 30.32 14.01
CA PHE A 325 24.05 30.40 13.08
C PHE A 325 22.74 29.91 13.70
N LEU A 326 22.77 28.79 14.44
CA LEU A 326 21.61 28.27 15.16
C LEU A 326 21.16 29.20 16.30
N LEU A 327 22.11 29.76 17.05
CA LEU A 327 21.83 30.69 18.15
C LEU A 327 21.20 32.00 17.67
N ASP A 328 21.69 32.54 16.55
CA ASP A 328 21.17 33.75 15.93
C ASP A 328 19.71 33.55 15.49
N ARG A 329 19.40 32.40 14.85
CA ARG A 329 18.02 32.02 14.49
C ARG A 329 17.12 31.86 15.71
N TRP A 330 17.59 31.20 16.75
CA TRP A 330 16.81 31.02 17.98
C TRP A 330 16.48 32.35 18.65
N THR A 331 17.46 33.24 18.73
CA THR A 331 17.30 34.58 19.30
C THR A 331 16.25 35.41 18.54
N LEU A 332 16.18 35.27 17.20
CA LEU A 332 15.16 35.92 16.39
C LEU A 332 13.75 35.40 16.70
N ILE A 333 13.59 34.07 16.80
CA ILE A 333 12.31 33.43 17.13
C ILE A 333 11.81 33.90 18.50
N GLN A 334 12.68 33.90 19.52
CA GLN A 334 12.30 34.36 20.87
C GLN A 334 11.81 35.81 20.90
N LYS A 335 12.38 36.70 20.06
CA LYS A 335 11.94 38.09 19.96
C LYS A 335 10.58 38.23 19.28
N GLN A 336 10.27 37.39 18.29
CA GLN A 336 9.01 37.41 17.56
C GLN A 336 7.85 36.81 18.38
N ASP A 337 8.13 35.76 19.16
CA ASP A 337 7.13 34.99 19.90
C ASP A 337 6.92 35.49 21.34
N SER A 338 7.30 36.74 21.64
CA SER A 338 7.07 37.38 22.94
C SER A 338 5.79 38.21 22.89
N PRO A 339 4.60 37.65 23.18
CA PRO A 339 3.35 38.41 23.22
C PRO A 339 3.34 39.45 24.34
N ASP A 340 2.83 40.64 24.01
CA ASP A 340 2.44 41.64 25.00
C ASP A 340 1.08 41.26 25.61
N TRP A 341 1.10 40.48 26.69
CA TRP A 341 -0.10 39.99 27.39
C TRP A 341 -0.85 41.07 28.17
N THR A 342 -0.27 42.26 28.28
CA THR A 342 -0.77 43.35 29.15
C THR A 342 -2.19 43.77 28.77
N LEU A 343 -2.54 43.73 27.48
CA LEU A 343 -3.82 44.20 26.96
C LEU A 343 -4.93 43.12 26.94
N LYS A 344 -4.57 41.83 27.01
CA LYS A 344 -5.54 40.71 26.99
C LYS A 344 -6.00 40.32 28.39
N LEU A 345 -5.15 40.45 29.39
CA LEU A 345 -5.46 40.09 30.78
C LEU A 345 -6.23 41.18 31.53
N SER A 346 -6.22 42.44 31.05
CA SER A 346 -6.99 43.55 31.64
C SER A 346 -8.50 43.33 31.61
N ARG A 347 -9.02 42.51 30.70
CA ARG A 347 -10.46 42.17 30.63
C ARG A 347 -10.93 41.24 31.75
N LEU A 348 -10.03 40.59 32.45
CA LEU A 348 -10.35 39.71 33.58
C LEU A 348 -10.61 40.50 34.87
N GLU A 349 -10.30 41.80 34.88
CA GLU A 349 -10.47 42.68 36.04
C GLU A 349 -11.94 43.05 36.32
N SER A 350 -12.86 42.83 35.37
CA SER A 350 -14.25 43.33 35.43
C SER A 350 -15.35 42.27 35.57
N LEU A 351 -15.05 41.04 35.99
CA LEU A 351 -16.05 39.97 36.14
C LEU A 351 -16.77 40.05 37.50
N ASP A 352 -18.10 39.87 37.54
CA ASP A 352 -18.94 39.83 38.76
C ASP A 352 -19.80 38.55 38.81
N PHE A 353 -19.20 37.51 39.36
CA PHE A 353 -19.78 36.16 39.45
C PHE A 353 -21.15 36.09 40.17
N SER A 354 -21.48 37.07 41.00
CA SER A 354 -22.72 37.07 41.79
C SER A 354 -23.94 37.45 40.93
N LYS A 355 -23.76 38.35 39.95
CA LYS A 355 -24.82 38.75 39.03
C LYS A 355 -24.97 37.80 37.85
N ASP A 356 -23.85 37.22 37.41
CA ASP A 356 -23.80 36.35 36.24
C ASP A 356 -24.39 34.95 36.50
N THR A 357 -24.93 34.67 37.70
CA THR A 357 -25.48 33.37 38.12
C THR A 357 -26.98 33.36 38.45
N ALA A 358 -27.72 34.48 38.33
CA ALA A 358 -29.15 34.54 38.63
C ALA A 358 -30.03 34.65 37.36
N MET A 359 -31.12 33.87 37.27
CA MET A 359 -32.06 33.86 36.13
C MET A 359 -33.53 33.87 36.60
N GLN A 360 -34.37 34.74 36.03
CA GLN A 360 -35.82 34.85 36.30
C GLN A 360 -36.63 34.57 35.02
N LEU A 361 -37.76 33.85 35.12
CA LEU A 361 -38.59 33.37 33.98
C LEU A 361 -40.07 33.80 34.10
N SER A 362 -40.30 35.09 33.93
CA SER A 362 -41.58 35.78 34.19
C SER A 362 -42.79 35.23 33.40
N ASP A 363 -42.59 34.69 32.20
CA ASP A 363 -43.68 34.24 31.32
C ASP A 363 -44.37 32.97 31.84
N VAL A 364 -43.65 32.10 32.56
CA VAL A 364 -44.20 30.88 33.15
C VAL A 364 -45.09 31.21 34.34
N ASP A 365 -44.66 32.17 35.16
CA ASP A 365 -45.42 32.65 36.31
C ASP A 365 -46.75 33.29 35.87
N LEU A 366 -46.75 34.00 34.73
CA LEU A 366 -47.96 34.58 34.13
C LEU A 366 -48.91 33.51 33.55
N PHE A 367 -48.40 32.44 32.93
CA PHE A 367 -49.24 31.36 32.39
C PHE A 367 -50.00 30.61 33.49
N LEU A 368 -49.34 30.29 34.61
CA LEU A 368 -49.95 29.58 35.73
C LEU A 368 -51.10 30.37 36.37
N ALA A 369 -50.96 31.70 36.47
CA ALA A 369 -52.01 32.58 36.97
C ALA A 369 -53.26 32.62 36.05
N SER A 370 -53.14 32.25 34.77
CA SER A 370 -54.25 32.31 33.81
C SER A 370 -55.23 31.11 33.86
N ILE A 371 -54.88 30.05 34.58
CA ILE A 371 -55.67 28.81 34.61
C ILE A 371 -56.95 28.97 35.45
N GLU A 372 -56.91 29.76 36.53
CA GLU A 372 -58.05 29.99 37.43
C GLU A 372 -59.19 30.80 36.79
N SER A 373 -58.95 31.49 35.66
CA SER A 373 -59.92 32.39 35.04
C SER A 373 -60.74 31.78 33.89
N ARG A 374 -60.56 30.49 33.57
CA ARG A 374 -61.27 29.84 32.45
C ARG A 374 -62.69 29.40 32.85
N LYS A 375 -63.70 29.71 32.03
CA LYS A 375 -65.10 29.22 32.18
C LYS A 375 -65.51 28.35 30.99
N ASN A 376 -66.25 27.27 31.25
CA ASN A 376 -66.75 26.36 30.22
C ASN A 376 -67.92 26.97 29.43
N MET A 377 -67.80 26.99 28.11
CA MET A 377 -68.85 27.39 27.18
C MET A 377 -69.51 26.15 26.57
N PRO A 378 -70.85 26.06 26.52
CA PRO A 378 -71.56 24.96 25.87
C PRO A 378 -71.93 25.36 24.44
N ASP A 379 -70.99 25.25 23.48
CA ASP A 379 -71.29 25.39 22.05
C ASP A 379 -71.27 24.03 21.36
N ASN A 380 -72.41 23.70 20.73
CA ASN A 380 -72.62 22.47 19.99
C ASN A 380 -72.16 22.69 18.53
N HIS A 381 -70.86 22.53 18.28
CA HIS A 381 -70.29 22.63 16.94
C HIS A 381 -70.48 21.34 16.13
N GLN A 382 -70.84 21.50 14.85
CA GLN A 382 -70.93 20.39 13.89
C GLN A 382 -69.51 19.89 13.56
N PHE A 383 -69.23 18.63 13.89
CA PHE A 383 -67.92 18.02 13.71
C PHE A 383 -67.66 17.70 12.23
N ASN A 384 -66.81 18.50 11.58
CA ASN A 384 -66.20 18.18 10.30
C ASN A 384 -64.74 17.81 10.58
N PRO A 385 -64.38 16.51 10.55
CA PRO A 385 -63.00 16.12 10.82
C PRO A 385 -62.09 16.71 9.75
N SER A 386 -60.97 17.29 10.18
CA SER A 386 -59.94 17.82 9.30
C SER A 386 -59.17 16.72 8.55
N TRP A 387 -59.45 15.44 8.83
CA TRP A 387 -58.71 14.29 8.32
C TRP A 387 -59.59 13.02 8.25
N THR A 388 -59.20 12.04 7.43
CA THR A 388 -59.85 10.73 7.31
C THR A 388 -58.83 9.60 7.35
N LEU A 389 -59.21 8.45 7.93
CA LEU A 389 -58.37 7.26 8.00
C LEU A 389 -58.27 6.58 6.64
N ILE A 390 -57.05 6.19 6.23
CA ILE A 390 -56.83 5.44 4.98
C ILE A 390 -57.48 4.05 5.10
N GLN A 391 -58.28 3.68 4.09
CA GLN A 391 -58.81 2.33 3.94
C GLN A 391 -58.06 1.61 2.82
N TYR A 392 -57.38 0.53 3.16
CA TYR A 392 -56.67 -0.32 2.20
C TYR A 392 -57.60 -1.38 1.61
N ASP A 393 -57.52 -1.58 0.30
CA ASP A 393 -58.22 -2.65 -0.39
C ASP A 393 -57.61 -4.03 -0.03
N SER A 394 -58.46 -5.02 0.22
CA SER A 394 -58.05 -6.38 0.61
C SER A 394 -57.34 -7.16 -0.51
N GLU A 395 -57.55 -6.80 -1.77
CA GLU A 395 -57.00 -7.54 -2.93
C GLU A 395 -55.65 -7.00 -3.42
N THR A 396 -55.28 -5.78 -3.01
CA THR A 396 -54.06 -5.10 -3.46
C THR A 396 -53.08 -4.89 -2.31
N LEU A 397 -51.78 -4.89 -2.63
CA LEU A 397 -50.75 -4.65 -1.62
C LEU A 397 -50.79 -3.16 -1.21
N PRO A 398 -50.84 -2.83 0.09
CA PRO A 398 -50.90 -1.45 0.54
C PRO A 398 -49.67 -0.64 0.13
N GLU A 399 -49.89 0.59 -0.28
CA GLU A 399 -48.83 1.58 -0.43
C GLU A 399 -48.88 2.55 0.77
N LEU A 400 -47.82 2.53 1.58
CA LEU A 400 -47.61 3.53 2.62
C LEU A 400 -47.19 4.83 1.93
N THR A 401 -47.93 5.93 2.11
CA THR A 401 -47.59 7.26 1.58
C THR A 401 -46.87 8.07 2.64
N ASP A 402 -45.92 8.92 2.22
CA ASP A 402 -45.21 9.82 3.13
C ASP A 402 -46.16 10.98 3.49
N SER A 403 -46.93 10.85 4.56
CA SER A 403 -47.78 11.96 5.03
C SER A 403 -46.93 13.01 5.76
N SER A 404 -47.07 14.27 5.37
CA SER A 404 -46.53 15.42 6.14
C SER A 404 -47.23 15.58 7.50
N ASP A 405 -48.38 14.94 7.65
CA ASP A 405 -49.18 14.90 8.85
C ASP A 405 -48.70 13.80 9.80
N ARG A 406 -47.90 14.21 10.80
CA ARG A 406 -47.36 13.33 11.84
C ARG A 406 -48.40 12.91 12.87
N GLU A 407 -49.46 13.70 13.06
CA GLU A 407 -50.46 13.44 14.10
C GLU A 407 -51.35 12.24 13.71
N HIS A 408 -51.65 12.08 12.42
CA HIS A 408 -52.50 11.00 11.91
C HIS A 408 -51.72 9.79 11.38
N LEU A 409 -50.37 9.87 11.32
CA LEU A 409 -49.51 8.78 10.88
C LEU A 409 -49.71 7.51 11.72
N LEU A 410 -49.85 7.65 13.05
CA LEU A 410 -50.07 6.53 13.96
C LEU A 410 -51.30 5.70 13.58
N LEU A 411 -52.37 6.37 13.17
CA LEU A 411 -53.65 5.73 12.82
C LEU A 411 -53.56 5.04 11.46
N ASN A 412 -52.85 5.64 10.50
CA ASN A 412 -52.58 5.00 9.21
C ASN A 412 -51.70 3.75 9.34
N LEU A 413 -50.72 3.77 10.24
CA LEU A 413 -49.89 2.60 10.54
C LEU A 413 -50.71 1.48 11.19
N ALA A 414 -51.62 1.81 12.12
CA ALA A 414 -52.55 0.82 12.69
C ALA A 414 -53.49 0.23 11.63
N ALA A 415 -53.95 1.02 10.65
CA ALA A 415 -54.73 0.53 9.52
C ALA A 415 -53.92 -0.42 8.63
N PHE A 416 -52.63 -0.13 8.40
CA PHE A 416 -51.71 -0.99 7.67
C PHE A 416 -51.46 -2.32 8.39
N GLU A 417 -51.18 -2.28 9.70
CA GLU A 417 -51.00 -3.48 10.53
C GLU A 417 -52.24 -4.37 10.55
N SER A 418 -53.43 -3.76 10.59
CA SER A 418 -54.71 -4.45 10.47
C SER A 418 -54.88 -5.10 9.09
N TRP A 419 -54.41 -4.45 8.01
CA TRP A 419 -54.42 -5.07 6.69
C TRP A 419 -53.49 -6.29 6.64
N VAL A 420 -52.28 -6.20 7.21
CA VAL A 420 -51.34 -7.34 7.27
C VAL A 420 -51.95 -8.51 8.03
N GLU A 421 -52.58 -8.24 9.17
CA GLU A 421 -53.26 -9.25 9.98
C GLU A 421 -54.37 -9.99 9.20
N ASN A 422 -55.22 -9.25 8.48
CA ASN A 422 -56.45 -9.82 7.91
C ASN A 422 -56.30 -10.31 6.46
N ASN A 423 -55.41 -9.69 5.67
CA ASN A 423 -55.41 -9.86 4.20
C ASN A 423 -54.12 -10.48 3.63
N LEU A 424 -52.97 -10.36 4.31
CA LEU A 424 -51.66 -10.77 3.75
C LEU A 424 -51.63 -12.25 3.29
N GLN A 425 -52.21 -13.17 4.07
CA GLN A 425 -52.20 -14.60 3.72
C GLN A 425 -53.06 -14.90 2.49
N THR A 426 -54.20 -14.23 2.35
CA THR A 426 -55.11 -14.39 1.19
C THR A 426 -54.47 -13.79 -0.06
N TRP A 427 -53.93 -12.58 0.06
CA TRP A 427 -53.17 -11.93 -1.01
C TRP A 427 -51.98 -12.78 -1.45
N MET A 428 -51.20 -13.33 -0.51
CA MET A 428 -50.04 -14.16 -0.86
C MET A 428 -50.43 -15.43 -1.62
N LYS A 429 -51.55 -16.07 -1.27
CA LYS A 429 -52.05 -17.24 -2.01
C LYS A 429 -52.38 -16.88 -3.46
N SER A 430 -52.99 -15.71 -3.71
CA SER A 430 -53.28 -15.28 -5.09
C SER A 430 -52.00 -15.01 -5.89
N GLN A 431 -51.00 -14.37 -5.27
CA GLN A 431 -49.71 -14.10 -5.94
C GLN A 431 -48.97 -15.39 -6.35
N LEU A 432 -48.98 -16.40 -5.47
CA LEU A 432 -48.34 -17.69 -5.76
C LEU A 432 -49.01 -18.45 -6.91
N VAL A 433 -50.34 -18.33 -7.06
CA VAL A 433 -51.07 -18.94 -8.18
C VAL A 433 -50.75 -18.24 -9.50
N LEU A 434 -50.60 -16.91 -9.47
CA LEU A 434 -50.32 -16.10 -10.65
C LEU A 434 -48.84 -16.14 -11.08
N ASN A 435 -47.95 -16.77 -10.31
CA ASN A 435 -46.50 -16.87 -10.57
C ASN A 435 -45.83 -15.50 -10.82
N HIS A 436 -46.26 -14.47 -10.10
CA HIS A 436 -45.63 -13.14 -10.21
C HIS A 436 -44.19 -13.17 -9.67
N THR A 437 -43.23 -12.76 -10.49
CA THR A 437 -41.80 -12.76 -10.14
C THR A 437 -41.36 -11.52 -9.35
N ASN A 438 -42.17 -10.45 -9.36
CA ASN A 438 -41.87 -9.17 -8.71
C ASN A 438 -42.29 -9.10 -7.23
N THR A 439 -42.96 -10.13 -6.71
CA THR A 439 -43.54 -10.12 -5.35
C THR A 439 -42.48 -9.87 -4.27
N CYS A 440 -41.28 -10.43 -4.39
CA CYS A 440 -40.19 -10.19 -3.43
C CYS A 440 -39.73 -8.72 -3.41
N ALA A 441 -39.69 -8.04 -4.55
CA ALA A 441 -39.29 -6.64 -4.61
C ALA A 441 -40.34 -5.73 -3.95
N GLN A 442 -41.63 -5.99 -4.23
CA GLN A 442 -42.74 -5.26 -3.61
C GLN A 442 -42.74 -5.42 -2.08
N LEU A 443 -42.57 -6.65 -1.58
CA LEU A 443 -42.52 -6.93 -0.15
C LEU A 443 -41.29 -6.35 0.52
N ARG A 444 -40.11 -6.41 -0.12
CA ARG A 444 -38.90 -5.75 0.38
C ARG A 444 -39.14 -4.25 0.59
N HIS A 445 -39.61 -3.57 -0.45
CA HIS A 445 -39.87 -2.13 -0.41
C HIS A 445 -40.88 -1.77 0.69
N LEU A 446 -41.91 -2.61 0.87
CA LEU A 446 -42.91 -2.42 1.92
C LEU A 446 -42.32 -2.59 3.33
N ILE A 447 -41.45 -3.59 3.54
CA ILE A 447 -40.73 -3.80 4.81
C ILE A 447 -39.87 -2.58 5.14
N GLU A 448 -39.08 -2.10 4.18
CA GLU A 448 -38.17 -0.97 4.37
C GLU A 448 -38.94 0.33 4.68
N ARG A 449 -40.04 0.59 3.96
CA ARG A 449 -40.90 1.78 4.19
C ARG A 449 -41.64 1.73 5.52
N TYR A 450 -42.23 0.58 5.86
CA TYR A 450 -42.94 0.42 7.13
C TYR A 450 -42.00 0.59 8.32
N HIS A 451 -40.82 -0.06 8.29
CA HIS A 451 -39.80 0.14 9.33
C HIS A 451 -39.34 1.61 9.43
N GLY A 452 -39.12 2.27 8.28
CA GLY A 452 -38.77 3.70 8.24
C GLY A 452 -39.82 4.60 8.89
N ALA A 453 -41.10 4.32 8.69
CA ALA A 453 -42.21 5.07 9.26
C ALA A 453 -42.42 4.81 10.78
N CYS A 454 -42.27 3.55 11.22
CA CYS A 454 -42.56 3.15 12.60
C CYS A 454 -41.39 3.32 13.56
N SER A 455 -40.15 3.10 13.13
CA SER A 455 -38.99 2.92 14.03
C SER A 455 -38.75 4.08 14.99
N SER A 456 -38.92 5.33 14.53
CA SER A 456 -38.80 6.51 15.39
C SER A 456 -40.09 6.86 16.14
N LEU A 457 -41.24 6.49 15.59
CA LEU A 457 -42.55 6.80 16.18
C LEU A 457 -42.88 5.87 17.35
N TYR A 458 -42.45 4.62 17.28
CA TYR A 458 -42.70 3.59 18.29
C TYR A 458 -41.60 3.50 19.34
N ASP A 459 -40.53 4.29 19.19
CA ASP A 459 -39.43 4.35 20.14
C ASP A 459 -39.95 4.69 21.54
N GLY A 460 -39.51 3.92 22.55
CA GLY A 460 -39.99 4.03 23.92
C GLY A 460 -41.37 3.42 24.21
N ASN A 461 -42.04 2.77 23.25
CA ASN A 461 -43.26 1.98 23.48
C ASN A 461 -43.05 0.49 23.16
N PRO A 462 -42.80 -0.34 24.18
CA PRO A 462 -42.58 -1.78 24.02
C PRO A 462 -43.67 -2.56 23.28
N GLU A 463 -44.95 -2.22 23.47
CA GLU A 463 -46.07 -2.88 22.78
C GLU A 463 -46.09 -2.54 21.29
N SER A 464 -45.93 -1.26 20.95
CA SER A 464 -45.90 -0.81 19.55
C SER A 464 -44.68 -1.35 18.79
N VAL A 465 -43.50 -1.39 19.44
CA VAL A 465 -42.31 -2.04 18.88
C VAL A 465 -42.59 -3.53 18.61
N SER A 466 -43.23 -4.21 19.56
CA SER A 466 -43.55 -5.63 19.41
C SER A 466 -44.49 -5.92 18.24
N ILE A 467 -45.48 -5.06 18.01
CA ILE A 467 -46.38 -5.12 16.84
C ILE A 467 -45.62 -4.87 15.54
N MET A 468 -44.73 -3.89 15.52
CA MET A 468 -43.91 -3.59 14.34
C MET A 468 -43.03 -4.77 13.96
N LEU A 469 -42.33 -5.37 14.92
CA LEU A 469 -41.47 -6.53 14.69
C LEU A 469 -42.28 -7.74 14.17
N LEU A 470 -43.45 -8.02 14.75
CA LEU A 470 -44.33 -9.09 14.29
C LEU A 470 -44.84 -8.85 12.86
N THR A 471 -45.24 -7.62 12.55
CA THR A 471 -45.74 -7.22 11.22
C THR A 471 -44.64 -7.34 10.16
N ILE A 472 -43.42 -6.89 10.46
CA ILE A 472 -42.26 -7.05 9.57
C ILE A 472 -41.93 -8.54 9.36
N LEU A 473 -41.99 -9.36 10.42
CA LEU A 473 -41.74 -10.79 10.32
C LEU A 473 -42.74 -11.47 9.38
N GLU A 474 -44.03 -11.15 9.46
CA GLU A 474 -45.06 -11.71 8.58
C GLU A 474 -44.86 -11.30 7.11
N LEU A 475 -44.51 -10.03 6.86
CA LEU A 475 -44.16 -9.54 5.52
C LEU A 475 -42.91 -10.25 4.97
N TRP A 476 -41.90 -10.44 5.81
CA TRP A 476 -40.70 -11.20 5.43
C TRP A 476 -41.01 -12.67 5.15
N ILE A 477 -41.89 -13.31 5.92
CA ILE A 477 -42.35 -14.69 5.65
C ILE A 477 -43.05 -14.76 4.29
N ALA A 478 -43.89 -13.79 3.95
CA ALA A 478 -44.48 -13.71 2.61
C ALA A 478 -43.39 -13.58 1.53
N CYS A 479 -42.33 -12.79 1.78
CA CYS A 479 -41.20 -12.62 0.87
C CYS A 479 -40.41 -13.93 0.70
N ASP A 480 -40.11 -14.64 1.79
CA ASP A 480 -39.44 -15.95 1.77
C ASP A 480 -40.25 -17.00 1.02
N ARG A 481 -41.59 -17.02 1.20
CA ARG A 481 -42.47 -17.93 0.44
C ARG A 481 -42.42 -17.67 -1.05
N ALA A 482 -42.44 -16.41 -1.48
CA ALA A 482 -42.33 -16.05 -2.89
C ALA A 482 -40.97 -16.48 -3.45
N ALA A 483 -39.88 -16.22 -2.72
CA ALA A 483 -38.53 -16.58 -3.13
C ALA A 483 -38.36 -18.10 -3.26
N VAL A 484 -38.84 -18.88 -2.27
CA VAL A 484 -38.78 -20.35 -2.28
C VAL A 484 -39.67 -20.95 -3.39
N HIS A 485 -40.76 -20.29 -3.76
CA HIS A 485 -41.61 -20.72 -4.88
C HIS A 485 -40.90 -20.57 -6.22
N VAL A 486 -40.24 -19.43 -6.45
CA VAL A 486 -39.48 -19.16 -7.68
C VAL A 486 -38.16 -19.95 -7.72
N HIS A 487 -37.50 -20.13 -6.57
CA HIS A 487 -36.24 -20.84 -6.42
C HIS A 487 -36.34 -21.92 -5.35
N PRO A 488 -36.85 -23.12 -5.68
CA PRO A 488 -37.03 -24.22 -4.72
C PRO A 488 -35.76 -24.61 -3.96
N LEU A 489 -34.58 -24.41 -4.57
CA LEU A 489 -33.27 -24.63 -3.95
C LEU A 489 -33.08 -23.85 -2.64
N LEU A 490 -33.72 -22.68 -2.48
CA LEU A 490 -33.65 -21.90 -1.24
C LEU A 490 -34.13 -22.69 -0.03
N ARG A 491 -35.08 -23.62 -0.22
CA ARG A 491 -35.65 -24.46 0.84
C ARG A 491 -34.61 -25.26 1.62
N ASP A 492 -33.49 -25.56 0.98
CA ASP A 492 -32.41 -26.37 1.55
C ASP A 492 -31.51 -25.57 2.52
N TYR A 493 -31.70 -24.24 2.61
CA TYR A 493 -30.87 -23.34 3.42
C TYR A 493 -31.69 -22.68 4.51
N GLU A 494 -31.06 -22.46 5.66
CA GLU A 494 -31.69 -21.77 6.78
C GLU A 494 -31.68 -20.25 6.56
N PRO A 495 -32.83 -19.56 6.73
CA PRO A 495 -32.92 -18.11 6.51
C PRO A 495 -32.19 -17.28 7.58
N GLY A 496 -31.88 -17.85 8.75
CA GLY A 496 -31.11 -17.21 9.80
C GLY A 496 -31.89 -16.29 10.75
N ILE A 497 -33.23 -16.22 10.67
CA ILE A 497 -34.02 -15.40 11.61
C ILE A 497 -33.98 -16.03 13.02
N PRO A 498 -33.43 -15.33 14.03
CA PRO A 498 -33.30 -15.88 15.38
C PRO A 498 -34.65 -15.88 16.11
N ARG A 499 -35.14 -17.08 16.42
CA ARG A 499 -36.44 -17.27 17.10
C ARG A 499 -36.43 -16.78 18.55
N ASP A 500 -35.29 -16.83 19.22
CA ASP A 500 -35.17 -16.46 20.64
C ASP A 500 -35.49 -14.98 20.87
N LEU A 501 -35.24 -14.11 19.87
CA LEU A 501 -35.62 -12.70 19.96
C LEU A 501 -37.14 -12.51 19.99
N LEU A 502 -37.90 -13.40 19.37
CA LEU A 502 -39.37 -13.30 19.28
C LEU A 502 -40.07 -13.60 20.60
N GLN A 503 -39.39 -14.24 21.54
CA GLN A 503 -39.93 -14.53 22.89
C GLN A 503 -40.08 -13.26 23.75
N ASN A 504 -39.43 -12.17 23.35
CA ASN A 504 -39.46 -10.90 24.08
C ASN A 504 -40.62 -9.98 23.66
N LEU A 505 -41.42 -10.37 22.65
CA LEU A 505 -42.51 -9.53 22.15
C LEU A 505 -43.66 -9.41 23.16
N LEU A 506 -44.05 -8.18 23.51
CA LEU A 506 -45.21 -7.89 24.34
C LEU A 506 -46.50 -7.87 23.50
N LEU A 507 -47.20 -9.01 23.53
CA LEU A 507 -48.41 -9.24 22.72
C LEU A 507 -49.62 -9.54 23.63
N PRO A 508 -50.30 -8.50 24.18
CA PRO A 508 -51.36 -8.68 25.17
C PRO A 508 -52.62 -9.39 24.62
N PHE A 509 -52.84 -9.37 23.31
CA PHE A 509 -54.05 -9.95 22.71
C PHE A 509 -53.82 -11.36 22.16
N LYS A 510 -54.79 -12.26 22.39
CA LYS A 510 -54.79 -13.64 21.86
C LYS A 510 -54.53 -13.70 20.36
N LYS A 511 -55.09 -12.77 19.58
CA LYS A 511 -54.90 -12.71 18.12
C LYS A 511 -53.43 -12.50 17.75
N GLN A 512 -52.74 -11.61 18.44
CA GLN A 512 -51.32 -11.33 18.24
C GLN A 512 -50.45 -12.55 18.60
N MET A 513 -50.74 -13.22 19.72
CA MET A 513 -50.06 -14.47 20.09
C MET A 513 -50.28 -15.59 19.04
N CYS A 514 -51.48 -15.67 18.43
CA CYS A 514 -51.73 -16.62 17.35
C CYS A 514 -50.92 -16.30 16.08
N ARG A 515 -50.79 -15.01 15.74
CA ARG A 515 -49.95 -14.54 14.63
C ARG A 515 -48.49 -14.93 14.85
N LEU A 516 -47.95 -14.66 16.05
CA LEU A 516 -46.59 -15.06 16.40
C LEU A 516 -46.40 -16.59 16.32
N SER A 517 -47.32 -17.38 16.88
CA SER A 517 -47.25 -18.85 16.81
C SER A 517 -47.21 -19.39 15.36
N ASN A 518 -47.97 -18.77 14.45
CA ASN A 518 -47.93 -19.11 13.02
C ASN A 518 -46.57 -18.78 12.39
N ALA A 519 -45.99 -17.63 12.75
CA ALA A 519 -44.67 -17.22 12.28
C ALA A 519 -43.56 -18.13 12.79
N GLU A 520 -43.57 -18.48 14.08
CA GLU A 520 -42.62 -19.43 14.67
C GLU A 520 -42.74 -20.83 14.04
N THR A 521 -43.97 -21.29 13.83
CA THR A 521 -44.24 -22.57 13.15
C THR A 521 -43.68 -22.57 11.72
N TYR A 522 -43.79 -21.45 11.01
CA TYR A 522 -43.16 -21.31 9.69
C TYR A 522 -41.64 -21.45 9.77
N LEU A 523 -40.99 -20.72 10.68
CA LEU A 523 -39.53 -20.77 10.86
C LEU A 523 -39.05 -22.17 11.25
N VAL A 524 -39.73 -22.85 12.18
CA VAL A 524 -39.43 -24.25 12.57
C VAL A 524 -39.50 -25.17 11.35
N ASN A 525 -40.59 -25.10 10.58
CA ASN A 525 -40.77 -25.93 9.39
C ASN A 525 -39.76 -25.61 8.29
N ARG A 526 -39.32 -24.34 8.21
CA ARG A 526 -38.33 -23.87 7.25
C ARG A 526 -36.93 -24.38 7.59
N SER A 527 -36.52 -24.30 8.85
CA SER A 527 -35.24 -24.85 9.34
C SER A 527 -35.21 -26.37 9.31
N ALA A 528 -36.32 -27.05 9.62
CA ALA A 528 -36.39 -28.52 9.57
C ALA A 528 -36.19 -29.11 8.16
N LYS A 529 -36.41 -28.31 7.11
CA LYS A 529 -36.19 -28.69 5.70
C LYS A 529 -34.79 -28.33 5.19
N ALA A 530 -34.02 -27.57 5.96
CA ALA A 530 -32.65 -27.24 5.59
C ALA A 530 -31.74 -28.48 5.70
N ILE A 531 -30.65 -28.49 4.92
CA ILE A 531 -29.70 -29.60 4.92
C ILE A 531 -29.03 -29.71 6.30
N SER A 532 -28.99 -30.94 6.82
CA SER A 532 -28.31 -31.26 8.08
C SER A 532 -26.82 -30.89 7.99
N GLY A 533 -26.36 -30.00 8.88
CA GLY A 533 -24.97 -29.53 8.93
C GLY A 533 -24.70 -28.20 8.22
N SER A 534 -25.70 -27.57 7.60
CA SER A 534 -25.55 -26.18 7.12
C SER A 534 -25.25 -25.24 8.29
N LEU A 535 -24.24 -24.39 8.14
CA LEU A 535 -23.96 -23.32 9.10
C LEU A 535 -25.17 -22.37 9.20
N SER A 536 -25.50 -21.94 10.42
CA SER A 536 -26.42 -20.82 10.64
C SER A 536 -25.88 -19.61 9.87
N PHE A 537 -26.73 -18.92 9.10
CA PHE A 537 -26.36 -17.83 8.19
C PHE A 537 -25.48 -18.22 6.99
N GLY A 538 -25.25 -19.51 6.74
CA GLY A 538 -24.38 -20.01 5.66
C GLY A 538 -24.73 -19.50 4.27
N ILE A 539 -26.00 -19.20 4.02
CA ILE A 539 -26.49 -18.61 2.76
C ILE A 539 -25.96 -17.20 2.50
N TYR A 540 -25.52 -16.48 3.54
CA TYR A 540 -24.97 -15.12 3.44
C TYR A 540 -23.43 -15.09 3.54
N THR A 541 -22.81 -16.15 4.06
CA THR A 541 -21.38 -16.16 4.41
C THR A 541 -20.56 -17.14 3.56
N SER A 542 -21.18 -18.22 3.08
CA SER A 542 -20.46 -19.30 2.41
C SER A 542 -20.12 -18.97 0.97
N PHE A 543 -18.82 -18.86 0.68
CA PHE A 543 -18.28 -18.57 -0.65
C PHE A 543 -17.37 -19.72 -1.12
N GLY A 544 -17.53 -20.18 -2.36
CA GLY A 544 -16.62 -21.17 -2.96
C GLY A 544 -16.69 -22.59 -2.39
N ALA A 545 -17.72 -22.92 -1.59
CA ALA A 545 -17.97 -24.26 -1.08
C ALA A 545 -18.93 -25.04 -2.00
N SER A 546 -18.80 -26.38 -2.06
CA SER A 546 -19.63 -27.21 -2.96
C SER A 546 -21.11 -27.21 -2.61
N ASP A 547 -21.42 -26.96 -1.34
CA ASP A 547 -22.75 -26.96 -0.74
C ASP A 547 -23.35 -25.55 -0.62
N CYS A 548 -22.62 -24.48 -0.98
CA CYS A 548 -23.16 -23.13 -0.91
C CYS A 548 -24.21 -22.86 -2.00
N PHE A 549 -25.13 -21.93 -1.73
CA PHE A 549 -26.25 -21.61 -2.62
C PHE A 549 -25.77 -21.22 -4.02
N ALA A 550 -24.78 -20.32 -4.11
CA ALA A 550 -24.25 -19.82 -5.37
C ALA A 550 -23.75 -20.95 -6.29
N VAL A 551 -22.97 -21.90 -5.75
CA VAL A 551 -22.45 -23.04 -6.53
C VAL A 551 -23.55 -24.02 -6.92
N ARG A 552 -24.47 -24.35 -6.00
CA ARG A 552 -25.57 -25.28 -6.29
C ARG A 552 -26.56 -24.69 -7.28
N PHE A 553 -26.80 -23.38 -7.23
CA PHE A 553 -27.64 -22.66 -8.20
C PHE A 553 -26.97 -22.60 -9.57
N PHE A 554 -25.68 -22.27 -9.62
CA PHE A 554 -24.89 -22.27 -10.86
C PHE A 554 -25.03 -23.59 -11.60
N ASN A 555 -24.84 -24.72 -10.92
CA ASN A 555 -24.89 -26.07 -11.51
C ASN A 555 -26.27 -26.45 -12.07
N GLN A 556 -27.33 -25.70 -11.75
CA GLN A 556 -28.69 -25.91 -12.24
C GLN A 556 -29.11 -24.83 -13.25
N SER A 557 -28.21 -23.89 -13.59
CA SER A 557 -28.54 -22.71 -14.37
C SER A 557 -27.74 -22.66 -15.68
N PRO A 558 -28.36 -23.03 -16.82
CA PRO A 558 -27.70 -22.96 -18.13
C PRO A 558 -27.16 -21.56 -18.46
N ARG A 559 -27.85 -20.51 -18.00
CA ARG A 559 -27.41 -19.12 -18.20
C ARG A 559 -26.06 -18.84 -17.54
N HIS A 560 -25.85 -19.33 -16.32
CA HIS A 560 -24.58 -19.14 -15.61
C HIS A 560 -23.46 -19.96 -16.22
N GLU A 561 -23.76 -21.19 -16.69
CA GLU A 561 -22.79 -22.01 -17.42
C GLU A 561 -22.35 -21.34 -18.73
N THR A 562 -23.28 -20.77 -19.50
CA THR A 562 -22.97 -19.99 -20.71
C THR A 562 -22.06 -18.80 -20.37
N LEU A 563 -22.42 -18.00 -19.36
CA LEU A 563 -21.62 -16.84 -18.94
C LEU A 563 -20.20 -17.24 -18.50
N PHE A 564 -20.06 -18.33 -17.75
CA PHE A 564 -18.76 -18.87 -17.34
C PHE A 564 -17.90 -19.29 -18.54
N ASN A 565 -18.51 -19.94 -19.53
CA ASN A 565 -17.82 -20.34 -20.76
C ASN A 565 -17.42 -19.12 -21.63
N GLU A 566 -18.28 -18.11 -21.74
CA GLU A 566 -17.98 -16.84 -22.43
C GLU A 566 -16.78 -16.12 -21.80
N ILE A 567 -16.76 -16.00 -20.46
CA ILE A 567 -15.65 -15.39 -19.73
C ILE A 567 -14.36 -16.18 -19.96
N GLN A 568 -14.40 -17.52 -19.89
CA GLN A 568 -13.22 -18.35 -20.13
C GLN A 568 -12.71 -18.29 -21.56
N ALA A 569 -13.60 -18.25 -22.56
CA ALA A 569 -13.21 -18.12 -23.96
C ALA A 569 -12.52 -16.78 -24.22
N LYS A 570 -13.09 -15.69 -23.70
CA LYS A 570 -12.48 -14.34 -23.79
C LYS A 570 -11.13 -14.29 -23.08
N ALA A 571 -11.04 -14.83 -21.87
CA ALA A 571 -9.80 -14.89 -21.09
C ALA A 571 -8.69 -15.67 -21.80
N SER A 572 -9.04 -16.79 -22.45
CA SER A 572 -8.10 -17.60 -23.23
C SER A 572 -7.57 -16.83 -24.44
N SER A 573 -8.45 -16.18 -25.21
CA SER A 573 -8.07 -15.34 -26.35
C SER A 573 -7.16 -14.18 -25.93
N ASP A 574 -7.48 -13.50 -24.82
CA ASP A 574 -6.67 -12.38 -24.31
C ASP A 574 -5.29 -12.83 -23.85
N ARG A 575 -5.21 -14.01 -23.23
CA ARG A 575 -3.93 -14.60 -22.81
C ARG A 575 -3.07 -14.98 -24.00
N GLU A 576 -3.66 -15.55 -25.05
CA GLU A 576 -2.95 -15.88 -26.30
C GLU A 576 -2.47 -14.61 -27.02
N ALA A 577 -3.28 -13.55 -27.05
CA ALA A 577 -2.85 -12.25 -27.55
C ALA A 577 -1.66 -11.71 -26.75
N LYS A 578 -1.70 -11.83 -25.41
CA LYS A 578 -0.59 -11.40 -24.54
C LYS A 578 0.69 -12.21 -24.76
N ARG A 579 0.59 -13.53 -24.97
CA ARG A 579 1.74 -14.38 -25.32
C ARG A 579 2.41 -13.94 -26.62
N ARG A 580 1.61 -13.60 -27.64
CA ARG A 580 2.12 -13.07 -28.91
C ARG A 580 2.80 -11.71 -28.72
N GLU A 581 2.19 -10.80 -27.95
CA GLU A 581 2.82 -9.52 -27.61
C GLU A 581 4.18 -9.72 -26.92
N PHE A 582 4.25 -10.66 -25.96
CA PHE A 582 5.50 -10.96 -25.27
C PHE A 582 6.58 -11.51 -26.20
N ALA A 583 6.24 -12.46 -27.07
CA ALA A 583 7.17 -13.01 -28.05
C ALA A 583 7.73 -11.92 -28.98
N THR A 584 6.89 -11.01 -29.46
CA THR A 584 7.31 -9.89 -30.30
C THR A 584 8.27 -8.96 -29.57
N LYS A 585 7.94 -8.55 -28.34
CA LYS A 585 8.80 -7.66 -27.53
C LYS A 585 10.12 -8.33 -27.15
N GLN A 586 10.11 -9.64 -26.89
CA GLN A 586 11.33 -10.39 -26.60
C GLN A 586 12.24 -10.50 -27.83
N ALA A 587 11.68 -10.68 -29.03
CA ALA A 587 12.44 -10.64 -30.27
C ALA A 587 13.07 -9.26 -30.53
N GLU A 588 12.31 -8.19 -30.29
CA GLU A 588 12.81 -6.81 -30.38
C GLU A 588 13.97 -6.56 -29.41
N TYR A 589 13.80 -6.96 -28.14
CA TYR A 589 14.85 -6.87 -27.12
C TYR A 589 16.13 -7.59 -27.55
N ASN A 590 16.01 -8.83 -28.03
CA ASN A 590 17.17 -9.62 -28.47
C ASN A 590 17.87 -8.98 -29.67
N SER A 591 17.13 -8.41 -30.62
CA SER A 591 17.67 -7.69 -31.77
C SER A 591 18.48 -6.45 -31.35
N LEU A 592 17.93 -5.62 -30.45
CA LEU A 592 18.64 -4.45 -29.92
C LEU A 592 19.89 -4.84 -29.14
N MET A 593 19.82 -5.90 -28.33
CA MET A 593 20.97 -6.40 -27.58
C MET A 593 22.06 -6.99 -28.49
N GLN A 594 21.70 -7.57 -29.63
CA GLN A 594 22.65 -8.01 -30.65
C GLN A 594 23.34 -6.82 -31.32
N GLN A 595 22.61 -5.77 -31.69
CA GLN A 595 23.18 -4.54 -32.24
C GLN A 595 24.11 -3.85 -31.24
N PHE A 596 23.73 -3.78 -29.96
CA PHE A 596 24.59 -3.31 -28.87
C PHE A 596 25.90 -4.11 -28.76
N SER A 597 25.84 -5.43 -28.91
CA SER A 597 27.01 -6.31 -28.79
C SER A 597 27.98 -6.18 -29.97
N ASN A 598 27.47 -5.82 -31.16
CA ASN A 598 28.26 -5.67 -32.38
C ASN A 598 28.80 -4.25 -32.60
N GLY A 599 28.21 -3.25 -31.92
CA GLY A 599 28.64 -1.86 -32.03
C GLY A 599 29.92 -1.55 -31.24
N GLN A 600 30.52 -0.40 -31.52
CA GLN A 600 31.62 0.18 -30.74
C GLN A 600 31.24 1.58 -30.27
N CYS A 601 31.73 2.00 -29.11
CA CYS A 601 31.58 3.38 -28.64
C CYS A 601 32.68 4.26 -29.26
N GLU A 602 32.30 5.48 -29.66
CA GLU A 602 33.26 6.53 -29.98
C GLU A 602 33.63 7.29 -28.70
N TYR A 603 34.89 7.71 -28.60
CA TYR A 603 35.39 8.45 -27.46
C TYR A 603 36.09 9.73 -27.91
N GLU A 604 36.01 10.78 -27.09
CA GLU A 604 36.69 12.06 -27.28
C GLU A 604 37.54 12.41 -26.05
N ASP A 605 38.71 12.98 -26.28
CA ASP A 605 39.59 13.41 -25.19
C ASP A 605 39.24 14.83 -24.75
N VAL A 606 38.84 14.99 -23.49
CA VAL A 606 38.57 16.29 -22.87
C VAL A 606 39.50 16.49 -21.68
N PHE A 607 40.13 17.66 -21.63
CA PHE A 607 41.01 18.02 -20.54
C PHE A 607 40.23 18.76 -19.45
N ASP A 608 40.11 18.14 -18.28
CA ASP A 608 39.52 18.76 -17.10
C ASP A 608 40.62 19.13 -16.09
N TYR A 609 40.54 20.32 -15.50
CA TYR A 609 41.59 20.83 -14.61
C TYR A 609 41.65 20.11 -13.24
N LYS A 610 40.59 19.42 -12.82
CA LYS A 610 40.50 18.64 -11.56
C LYS A 610 40.83 17.16 -11.76
N THR A 611 40.49 16.61 -12.92
CA THR A 611 40.64 15.20 -13.25
C THR A 611 41.67 14.93 -14.34
N GLY A 612 42.32 15.94 -14.92
CA GLY A 612 43.33 15.77 -15.98
C GLY A 612 42.73 15.43 -17.35
N LEU A 613 43.56 14.89 -18.26
CA LEU A 613 43.10 14.39 -19.54
C LEU A 613 42.22 13.15 -19.33
N SER A 614 40.94 13.28 -19.65
CA SER A 614 39.94 12.23 -19.52
C SER A 614 39.33 11.97 -20.88
N THR A 615 39.17 10.69 -21.21
CA THR A 615 38.60 10.26 -22.49
C THR A 615 37.14 9.98 -22.22
N TYR A 616 36.27 10.85 -22.70
CA TYR A 616 34.83 10.74 -22.50
C TYR A 616 34.20 9.98 -23.64
N HIS A 617 33.19 9.20 -23.30
CA HIS A 617 32.34 8.58 -24.28
C HIS A 617 31.55 9.67 -25.03
N LYS A 618 31.67 9.72 -26.36
CA LYS A 618 31.05 10.76 -27.19
C LYS A 618 29.53 10.60 -27.25
N GLU A 619 28.80 11.66 -26.94
CA GLU A 619 27.34 11.71 -27.04
C GLU A 619 26.88 12.42 -28.33
N PRO A 620 25.85 11.92 -29.05
CA PRO A 620 25.11 10.68 -28.81
C PRO A 620 25.84 9.43 -29.35
N CYS A 621 25.77 8.31 -28.62
CA CYS A 621 26.34 7.03 -29.07
C CYS A 621 25.24 6.05 -29.49
N GLU A 622 25.35 5.56 -30.73
CA GLU A 622 24.41 4.61 -31.33
C GLU A 622 24.42 3.26 -30.59
N ARG A 623 25.60 2.72 -30.24
CA ARG A 623 25.72 1.49 -29.43
C ARG A 623 24.92 1.62 -28.14
N CYS A 624 25.18 2.67 -27.36
CA CYS A 624 24.50 2.89 -26.07
C CYS A 624 22.99 3.12 -26.24
N SER A 625 22.57 3.79 -27.33
CA SER A 625 21.15 3.97 -27.65
C SER A 625 20.41 2.63 -27.82
N TYR A 626 21.00 1.62 -28.47
CA TYR A 626 20.35 0.31 -28.60
C TYR A 626 20.08 -0.37 -27.25
N ARG A 627 21.04 -0.30 -26.33
CA ARG A 627 20.87 -0.84 -24.97
C ARG A 627 19.77 -0.08 -24.22
N ASP A 628 19.75 1.24 -24.34
CA ASP A 628 18.79 2.09 -23.64
C ASP A 628 17.36 1.83 -24.15
N ASN A 629 17.21 1.70 -25.47
CA ASN A 629 15.96 1.28 -26.10
C ASN A 629 15.54 -0.12 -25.60
N ALA A 630 16.47 -1.09 -25.53
CA ALA A 630 16.18 -2.43 -25.04
C ALA A 630 15.70 -2.43 -23.57
N LYS A 631 16.35 -1.63 -22.69
CA LYS A 631 15.96 -1.47 -21.28
C LYS A 631 14.57 -0.83 -21.11
N ASN A 632 14.14 -0.03 -22.08
CA ASN A 632 12.85 0.65 -22.06
C ASN A 632 11.68 -0.21 -22.59
N ILE A 633 11.96 -1.42 -23.08
CA ILE A 633 10.90 -2.35 -23.51
C ILE A 633 10.18 -2.91 -22.27
N ARG A 634 8.95 -2.45 -22.08
CA ARG A 634 8.05 -2.87 -20.98
C ARG A 634 6.85 -3.64 -21.51
N ILE A 635 6.35 -4.58 -20.71
CA ILE A 635 5.11 -5.31 -20.99
C ILE A 635 4.16 -5.28 -19.79
N HIS A 636 2.88 -5.02 -20.06
CA HIS A 636 1.85 -5.07 -19.03
C HIS A 636 1.40 -6.51 -18.78
N VAL A 637 1.25 -6.87 -17.50
CA VAL A 637 0.78 -8.20 -17.11
C VAL A 637 -0.65 -8.44 -17.55
N HIS A 638 -0.98 -9.70 -17.84
CA HIS A 638 -2.34 -10.18 -18.04
C HIS A 638 -2.71 -11.08 -16.86
N GLU A 639 -3.82 -10.77 -16.21
CA GLU A 639 -4.35 -11.54 -15.09
C GLU A 639 -5.56 -12.36 -15.55
N TRP A 640 -5.63 -13.63 -15.14
CA TRP A 640 -6.83 -14.44 -15.38
C TRP A 640 -8.01 -13.81 -14.61
N PRO A 641 -9.19 -13.61 -15.24
CA PRO A 641 -10.28 -12.89 -14.61
C PRO A 641 -10.95 -13.67 -13.45
N LEU A 642 -11.06 -14.99 -13.57
CA LEU A 642 -11.75 -15.82 -12.56
C LEU A 642 -10.78 -16.43 -11.54
N PRO A 643 -11.22 -16.69 -10.30
CA PRO A 643 -10.44 -17.46 -9.32
C PRO A 643 -9.97 -18.81 -9.88
N LYS A 644 -8.82 -19.29 -9.39
CA LYS A 644 -8.27 -20.60 -9.81
C LYS A 644 -9.13 -21.77 -9.34
N SER A 645 -9.79 -21.63 -8.19
CA SER A 645 -10.74 -22.62 -7.69
C SER A 645 -12.02 -22.59 -8.53
N ASN A 646 -12.39 -23.74 -9.10
CA ASN A 646 -13.61 -23.85 -9.91
C ASN A 646 -14.87 -23.51 -9.09
N LEU A 647 -14.89 -23.82 -7.79
CA LEU A 647 -16.05 -23.53 -6.93
C LEU A 647 -16.16 -22.03 -6.62
N GLU A 648 -15.04 -21.36 -6.37
CA GLU A 648 -15.01 -19.89 -6.20
C GLU A 648 -15.40 -19.19 -7.50
N ALA A 649 -14.91 -19.67 -8.64
CA ALA A 649 -15.25 -19.11 -9.94
C ALA A 649 -16.75 -19.21 -10.24
N LYS A 650 -17.39 -20.35 -9.90
CA LYS A 650 -18.85 -20.49 -9.98
C LYS A 650 -19.59 -19.50 -9.09
N SER A 651 -19.10 -19.26 -7.87
CA SER A 651 -19.66 -18.27 -6.95
C SER A 651 -19.54 -16.84 -7.49
N VAL A 652 -18.39 -16.51 -8.09
CA VAL A 652 -18.18 -15.21 -8.76
C VAL A 652 -19.17 -15.03 -9.92
N VAL A 653 -19.34 -16.05 -10.79
CA VAL A 653 -20.27 -15.95 -11.92
C VAL A 653 -21.73 -15.86 -11.47
N PHE A 654 -22.10 -16.53 -10.38
CA PHE A 654 -23.41 -16.35 -9.75
C PHE A 654 -23.67 -14.90 -9.34
N GLU A 655 -22.70 -14.24 -8.71
CA GLU A 655 -22.87 -12.82 -8.31
C GLU A 655 -22.77 -11.84 -9.49
N LEU A 656 -22.03 -12.17 -10.56
CA LEU A 656 -22.05 -11.39 -11.81
C LEU A 656 -23.43 -11.37 -12.47
N ALA A 657 -24.20 -12.46 -12.33
CA ALA A 657 -25.51 -12.64 -12.93
C ALA A 657 -26.59 -12.96 -11.89
N LEU A 658 -26.60 -12.20 -10.79
CA LEU A 658 -27.46 -12.44 -9.65
C LEU A 658 -28.94 -12.59 -10.05
N PRO A 659 -29.60 -13.71 -9.69
CA PRO A 659 -31.03 -13.87 -9.92
C PRO A 659 -31.83 -12.81 -9.14
N GLU A 660 -32.72 -12.10 -9.84
CA GLU A 660 -33.43 -10.94 -9.29
C GLU A 660 -34.23 -11.28 -8.02
N THR A 661 -35.05 -12.34 -8.06
CA THR A 661 -35.86 -12.75 -6.91
C THR A 661 -34.98 -13.12 -5.71
N PHE A 662 -33.85 -13.79 -5.93
CA PHE A 662 -32.89 -14.11 -4.87
C PHE A 662 -32.26 -12.83 -4.30
N GLY A 663 -31.83 -11.89 -5.15
CA GLY A 663 -31.26 -10.63 -4.70
C GLY A 663 -32.23 -9.81 -3.85
N GLN A 664 -33.49 -9.69 -4.26
CA GLN A 664 -34.51 -8.99 -3.49
C GLN A 664 -34.80 -9.65 -2.14
N TRP A 665 -34.86 -10.99 -2.11
CA TRP A 665 -35.01 -11.76 -0.88
C TRP A 665 -33.79 -11.63 0.05
N ARG A 666 -32.57 -11.68 -0.49
CA ARG A 666 -31.32 -11.53 0.27
C ARG A 666 -31.28 -10.17 0.96
N GLU A 667 -31.60 -9.12 0.24
CA GLU A 667 -31.62 -7.77 0.77
C GLU A 667 -32.71 -7.57 1.83
N ALA A 668 -33.93 -8.05 1.57
CA ALA A 668 -35.00 -8.02 2.58
C ALA A 668 -34.58 -8.76 3.85
N SER A 669 -33.94 -9.92 3.72
CA SER A 669 -33.46 -10.72 4.85
C SER A 669 -32.34 -10.02 5.61
N MET A 670 -31.36 -9.44 4.91
CA MET A 670 -30.27 -8.70 5.55
C MET A 670 -30.75 -7.41 6.22
N PHE A 671 -31.74 -6.72 5.65
CA PHE A 671 -32.41 -5.59 6.30
C PHE A 671 -33.13 -6.02 7.58
N VAL A 672 -33.89 -7.11 7.54
CA VAL A 672 -34.56 -7.65 8.74
C VAL A 672 -33.54 -8.06 9.80
N LEU A 673 -32.46 -8.75 9.43
CA LEU A 673 -31.44 -9.17 10.39
C LEU A 673 -30.68 -7.99 11.01
N LEU A 674 -30.23 -7.03 10.20
CA LEU A 674 -29.26 -6.03 10.63
C LEU A 674 -29.88 -4.68 11.01
N ASP A 675 -30.96 -4.27 10.34
CA ASP A 675 -31.61 -2.98 10.57
C ASP A 675 -32.84 -3.12 11.47
N VAL A 676 -33.60 -4.20 11.36
CA VAL A 676 -34.81 -4.43 12.17
C VAL A 676 -34.46 -5.13 13.48
N LEU A 677 -33.88 -6.33 13.41
CA LEU A 677 -33.54 -7.18 14.57
C LEU A 677 -32.20 -6.81 15.24
N LYS A 678 -31.50 -5.80 14.70
CA LYS A 678 -30.26 -5.23 15.26
C LYS A 678 -29.14 -6.25 15.52
N LEU A 679 -29.03 -7.30 14.70
CA LEU A 679 -27.90 -8.22 14.80
C LEU A 679 -26.59 -7.48 14.47
N GLU A 680 -25.50 -7.98 15.05
CA GLU A 680 -24.16 -7.44 14.84
C GLU A 680 -23.21 -8.47 14.24
N HIS A 681 -22.23 -7.97 13.48
CA HIS A 681 -21.13 -8.78 13.00
C HIS A 681 -20.18 -9.05 14.17
N GLY A 682 -20.01 -10.32 14.54
CA GLY A 682 -19.22 -10.71 15.72
C GLY A 682 -17.76 -10.27 15.65
N ILE A 683 -17.17 -10.21 14.45
CA ILE A 683 -15.82 -9.66 14.21
C ILE A 683 -15.87 -8.75 12.98
N GLN A 684 -15.64 -7.46 13.19
CA GLN A 684 -15.55 -6.49 12.09
C GLN A 684 -14.14 -6.53 11.47
N ILE A 685 -13.95 -7.43 10.50
CA ILE A 685 -12.71 -7.48 9.72
C ILE A 685 -12.83 -6.47 8.58
N ARG A 686 -12.03 -5.40 8.65
CA ARG A 686 -11.93 -4.41 7.57
C ARG A 686 -10.89 -4.85 6.53
N PRO A 687 -11.20 -4.75 5.24
CA PRO A 687 -10.27 -5.14 4.19
C PRO A 687 -9.11 -4.15 4.08
N PRO A 688 -7.87 -4.61 3.82
CA PRO A 688 -6.73 -3.71 3.62
C PRO A 688 -6.78 -3.02 2.24
N SER A 689 -7.59 -3.52 1.31
CA SER A 689 -7.87 -2.90 0.02
C SER A 689 -9.31 -3.17 -0.41
N HIS A 690 -9.94 -2.20 -1.08
CA HIS A 690 -11.31 -2.32 -1.59
C HIS A 690 -11.25 -2.56 -3.10
N TYR A 691 -11.63 -3.76 -3.52
CA TYR A 691 -11.84 -4.12 -4.93
C TYR A 691 -13.16 -4.86 -5.04
N ALA A 692 -14.22 -4.13 -5.35
CA ALA A 692 -15.54 -4.70 -5.57
C ALA A 692 -15.58 -5.48 -6.88
N LEU A 693 -16.36 -6.56 -6.92
CA LEU A 693 -16.49 -7.36 -8.14
C LEU A 693 -17.01 -6.53 -9.33
N GLU A 694 -17.94 -5.60 -9.09
CA GLU A 694 -18.51 -4.74 -10.12
C GLU A 694 -17.50 -3.75 -10.73
N GLU A 695 -16.45 -3.41 -9.99
CA GLU A 695 -15.39 -2.48 -10.40
C GLU A 695 -14.18 -3.20 -11.01
N TYR A 696 -14.16 -4.53 -11.01
CA TYR A 696 -13.02 -5.27 -11.53
C TYR A 696 -13.06 -5.30 -13.06
N ASP A 697 -12.20 -4.49 -13.70
CA ASP A 697 -12.14 -4.28 -15.16
C ASP A 697 -12.24 -5.56 -16.02
N ALA A 698 -11.65 -6.67 -15.56
CA ALA A 698 -11.65 -7.92 -16.32
C ALA A 698 -13.02 -8.63 -16.32
N LEU A 699 -13.91 -8.30 -15.38
CA LEU A 699 -15.23 -8.90 -15.22
C LEU A 699 -16.39 -7.88 -15.27
N SER A 700 -16.12 -6.58 -15.14
CA SER A 700 -17.15 -5.54 -15.04
C SER A 700 -18.11 -5.50 -16.23
N ASN A 701 -17.63 -5.80 -17.45
CA ASN A 701 -18.46 -5.89 -18.66
C ASN A 701 -19.46 -7.05 -18.64
N PHE A 702 -19.23 -8.06 -17.79
CA PHE A 702 -20.12 -9.22 -17.62
C PHE A 702 -21.09 -9.04 -16.43
N PHE A 703 -20.97 -7.94 -15.68
CA PHE A 703 -21.79 -7.67 -14.52
C PHE A 703 -23.19 -7.22 -14.93
N LEU A 704 -24.21 -8.02 -14.61
CA LEU A 704 -25.60 -7.70 -14.92
C LEU A 704 -26.17 -6.72 -13.88
N ARG A 705 -26.56 -5.53 -14.35
CA ARG A 705 -27.17 -4.48 -13.51
C ARG A 705 -28.71 -4.56 -13.49
N ASN A 706 -29.24 -5.78 -13.54
CA ASN A 706 -30.69 -6.03 -13.53
C ASN A 706 -31.29 -6.01 -12.12
N VAL A 707 -30.47 -6.02 -11.07
CA VAL A 707 -30.91 -5.93 -9.68
C VAL A 707 -30.43 -4.61 -9.09
N VAL A 708 -31.27 -3.99 -8.25
CA VAL A 708 -30.91 -2.81 -7.45
C VAL A 708 -29.62 -3.09 -6.67
N PRO A 709 -28.71 -2.10 -6.47
CA PRO A 709 -27.49 -2.28 -5.71
C PRO A 709 -27.73 -3.06 -4.41
N GLN A 710 -26.93 -4.11 -4.22
CA GLN A 710 -27.02 -4.99 -3.08
C GLN A 710 -26.16 -4.44 -1.95
N ARG A 711 -26.66 -4.44 -0.72
CA ARG A 711 -25.85 -4.19 0.48
C ARG A 711 -24.73 -5.23 0.63
N ILE A 712 -25.03 -6.47 0.25
CA ILE A 712 -24.09 -7.59 0.31
C ILE A 712 -23.59 -7.91 -1.09
N GLY A 713 -22.29 -7.65 -1.30
CA GLY A 713 -21.58 -7.95 -2.55
C GLY A 713 -20.30 -8.73 -2.31
N LEU A 714 -19.59 -9.07 -3.39
CA LEU A 714 -18.25 -9.65 -3.29
C LEU A 714 -17.19 -8.55 -3.32
N LEU A 715 -16.35 -8.56 -2.29
CA LEU A 715 -15.18 -7.69 -2.20
C LEU A 715 -13.92 -8.54 -2.06
N SER A 716 -12.86 -8.17 -2.78
CA SER A 716 -11.54 -8.73 -2.59
C SER A 716 -10.71 -7.90 -1.62
N GLY A 717 -10.21 -8.54 -0.57
CA GLY A 717 -9.24 -7.95 0.36
C GLY A 717 -7.82 -7.86 -0.21
N THR A 718 -7.56 -8.42 -1.40
CA THR A 718 -6.27 -8.34 -2.10
C THR A 718 -6.39 -7.56 -3.40
N LYS A 719 -5.32 -6.86 -3.78
CA LYS A 719 -5.26 -6.09 -5.03
C LYS A 719 -5.09 -7.01 -6.26
N PRO A 720 -5.72 -6.70 -7.41
CA PRO A 720 -5.43 -7.41 -8.65
C PRO A 720 -3.98 -7.24 -9.06
N ASN A 721 -3.44 -8.16 -9.85
CA ASN A 721 -2.04 -8.11 -10.30
C ASN A 721 -1.76 -6.89 -11.21
N VAL A 722 -2.75 -6.50 -12.02
CA VAL A 722 -2.64 -5.39 -12.99
C VAL A 722 -2.41 -4.01 -12.34
N VAL A 723 -2.77 -3.82 -11.08
CA VAL A 723 -2.58 -2.54 -10.35
C VAL A 723 -1.41 -2.58 -9.36
N THR A 724 -0.66 -3.68 -9.32
CA THR A 724 0.51 -3.77 -8.44
C THR A 724 1.68 -2.98 -9.00
N HIS A 725 2.59 -2.55 -8.11
CA HIS A 725 3.86 -1.90 -8.47
C HIS A 725 4.81 -2.81 -9.29
N ARG A 726 4.46 -4.10 -9.46
CA ARG A 726 5.18 -5.08 -10.28
C ARG A 726 4.76 -5.00 -11.77
N ASN A 727 3.74 -4.21 -12.10
CA ASN A 727 3.28 -3.94 -13.47
C ASN A 727 3.64 -2.50 -13.87
N PRO A 728 4.25 -2.24 -15.04
CA PRO A 728 4.69 -3.20 -16.06
C PRO A 728 6.03 -3.90 -15.74
N VAL A 729 6.27 -5.04 -16.40
CA VAL A 729 7.46 -5.89 -16.23
C VAL A 729 8.52 -5.56 -17.29
N ASP A 730 9.79 -5.67 -16.91
CA ASP A 730 10.96 -5.58 -17.81
C ASP A 730 11.08 -6.82 -18.71
N VAL A 731 11.02 -6.62 -20.03
CA VAL A 731 11.07 -7.76 -20.97
C VAL A 731 12.40 -8.51 -20.94
N GLY A 732 13.51 -7.82 -20.66
CA GLY A 732 14.85 -8.41 -20.68
C GLY A 732 15.09 -9.53 -19.66
N THR A 733 14.32 -9.56 -18.56
CA THR A 733 14.41 -10.62 -17.53
C THR A 733 13.10 -11.38 -17.33
N ALA A 734 12.04 -11.00 -18.04
CA ALA A 734 10.72 -11.60 -17.88
C ALA A 734 10.66 -13.03 -18.43
N VAL A 735 9.89 -13.86 -17.74
CA VAL A 735 9.40 -15.14 -18.26
C VAL A 735 7.89 -15.12 -18.39
N GLU A 736 7.31 -15.97 -19.24
CA GLU A 736 5.87 -16.00 -19.50
C GLU A 736 5.03 -16.08 -18.22
N THR A 737 5.47 -16.86 -17.23
CA THR A 737 4.76 -17.04 -15.95
C THR A 737 4.72 -15.79 -15.08
N GLN A 738 5.55 -14.78 -15.35
CA GLN A 738 5.53 -13.47 -14.68
C GLN A 738 4.58 -12.49 -15.38
N ILE A 739 4.21 -12.76 -16.64
CA ILE A 739 3.36 -11.90 -17.46
C ILE A 739 1.92 -12.41 -17.47
N CYS A 740 1.73 -13.72 -17.64
CA CYS A 740 0.43 -14.37 -17.62
C CYS A 740 0.15 -14.93 -16.22
N LEU A 741 -0.50 -14.11 -15.39
CA LEU A 741 -0.72 -14.37 -13.97
C LEU A 741 -2.11 -14.97 -13.72
N ASN A 742 -2.22 -15.75 -12.66
CA ASN A 742 -3.53 -16.19 -12.14
C ASN A 742 -4.24 -15.02 -11.44
N ASN A 743 -5.55 -15.13 -11.26
CA ASN A 743 -6.33 -14.17 -10.50
C ASN A 743 -5.75 -14.00 -9.09
N GLY A 744 -5.43 -12.76 -8.73
CA GLY A 744 -4.86 -12.37 -7.44
C GLY A 744 -5.89 -11.82 -6.46
N LEU A 745 -7.17 -11.85 -6.81
CA LEU A 745 -8.27 -11.43 -5.94
C LEU A 745 -8.71 -12.60 -5.06
N HIS A 746 -9.05 -12.29 -3.81
CA HIS A 746 -9.63 -13.24 -2.85
C HIS A 746 -10.96 -12.67 -2.40
N PHE A 747 -12.02 -13.05 -3.12
CA PHE A 747 -13.37 -12.55 -2.86
C PHE A 747 -13.97 -13.16 -1.59
N SER A 748 -14.76 -12.37 -0.90
CA SER A 748 -15.62 -12.79 0.20
C SER A 748 -16.83 -11.85 0.26
N TYR A 749 -17.93 -12.32 0.84
CA TYR A 749 -19.12 -11.48 1.03
C TYR A 749 -18.83 -10.33 1.98
N TYR A 750 -19.25 -9.13 1.58
CA TYR A 750 -18.95 -7.88 2.24
C TYR A 750 -20.21 -7.05 2.41
N ASP A 751 -20.37 -6.45 3.59
CA ASP A 751 -21.45 -5.53 3.92
C ASP A 751 -20.98 -4.09 3.72
N ASP A 752 -21.42 -3.47 2.61
CA ASP A 752 -21.01 -2.11 2.24
C ASP A 752 -21.45 -1.07 3.27
N LYS A 753 -22.66 -1.24 3.83
CA LYS A 753 -23.24 -0.30 4.80
C LYS A 753 -22.48 -0.29 6.13
N ARG A 754 -21.95 -1.45 6.56
CA ARG A 754 -21.17 -1.59 7.80
C ARG A 754 -19.65 -1.64 7.59
N SER A 755 -19.21 -1.61 6.34
CA SER A 755 -17.81 -1.65 5.92
C SER A 755 -16.99 -2.82 6.50
N CYS A 756 -17.54 -4.04 6.45
CA CYS A 756 -16.86 -5.24 6.96
C CYS A 756 -17.27 -6.53 6.22
N PHE A 757 -16.43 -7.56 6.30
CA PHE A 757 -16.75 -8.89 5.75
C PHE A 757 -17.84 -9.60 6.58
N VAL A 758 -18.76 -10.28 5.89
CA VAL A 758 -19.83 -11.06 6.49
C VAL A 758 -19.27 -12.41 6.93
N LYS A 759 -19.26 -12.69 8.25
CA LYS A 759 -18.80 -13.98 8.79
C LYS A 759 -19.74 -14.58 9.83
N ASP A 760 -19.96 -13.86 10.93
CA ASP A 760 -20.82 -14.30 12.02
C ASP A 760 -21.79 -13.19 12.38
N LEU A 761 -23.08 -13.47 12.33
CA LEU A 761 -24.11 -12.60 12.87
C LEU A 761 -24.50 -13.06 14.27
N ARG A 762 -24.56 -12.12 15.22
CA ARG A 762 -24.91 -12.39 16.62
C ARG A 762 -26.09 -11.53 17.04
N THR A 763 -26.96 -12.11 17.84
CA THR A 763 -28.04 -11.41 18.53
C THR A 763 -27.48 -10.45 19.57
N THR A 764 -28.16 -9.34 19.78
CA THR A 764 -27.85 -8.32 20.77
C THR A 764 -29.01 -8.19 21.77
N ASP A 765 -28.75 -7.57 22.91
CA ASP A 765 -29.79 -7.30 23.92
C ASP A 765 -30.70 -6.12 23.55
N THR A 766 -30.43 -5.43 22.43
CA THR A 766 -31.20 -4.27 21.97
C THR A 766 -32.67 -4.58 21.73
N ILE A 767 -32.99 -5.69 21.06
CA ILE A 767 -34.40 -6.05 20.81
C ILE A 767 -35.14 -6.43 22.10
N PRO A 768 -34.58 -7.28 22.98
CA PRO A 768 -35.13 -7.49 24.31
C PRO A 768 -35.41 -6.18 25.04
N GLU A 769 -34.44 -5.26 25.12
CA GLU A 769 -34.60 -3.96 25.79
C GLU A 769 -35.66 -3.07 25.16
N MET A 770 -35.80 -3.08 23.83
CA MET A 770 -36.85 -2.29 23.15
C MET A 770 -38.26 -2.85 23.37
N CYS A 771 -38.38 -4.14 23.75
CA CYS A 771 -39.65 -4.82 23.95
C CYS A 771 -40.01 -5.03 25.43
N THR A 772 -39.23 -4.51 26.39
CA THR A 772 -39.49 -4.61 27.83
C THR A 772 -39.37 -3.27 28.50
#